data_AF-A0A450YX68-F1
#
_entry.id   AF-A0A450YX68-F1
#
_cell.length_a   1.000
_cell.length_b   1.000
_cell.length_c   1.000
_cell.angle_alpha   90.00
_cell.angle_beta   90.00
_cell.angle_gamma   90.00
#
_symmetry.space_group_name_H-M   'P 1'
#
loop_
_entity.id
_entity.type
_entity.pdbx_description
1 polymer ?
#
loop_
_entity_poly.entity_id
_entity_poly.type
_entity_poly.pdbx_seq_one_letter_code
_entity_poly.pdbx_strand_id
1 'polypeptide(L)'
;MGKIISWLCSLKLKRINIVGFIFEPSDDTPQQEDTSQQEIDKPPVDKGGYFRSVSKFSPHTVGKLLFIYGSLLDVDSLRTTIMRPARRVDCVPLYLKGYRRRWGAPTLKRDYIHSDWTYCEDHIQWLSLLVEKTDDPSDVVPGIVINIGEETELCELRSREENYELRPLPRDSLFRLDGNPYASQEDEVYTFLPNRSDRFLAGPSSRYRIRQGYVERINEGLRQIQGVKSTKFMRFMQFRGFKQSKLMQMVSPNDPVIGSIDTVDAFEANNLVQRILASRLDRIGELYEGLNDAMIRDRAMWQSDARKNPRPISTALFPVVLPNDIYAEAERLAEAAVSLATKTTRLVVQDDSLSRHCCLDGSDREWARLSLERGDDRVQVTRVDMTYYRGKLNVFEVNADSPGGMYHFDKLSSRFLGYMSSLGIGQIQPNTASLCDAIVDQLFEHWRGWIDKDPRQSDRNAQPRIAIVEHDFVRWQSLPEMLNFQKLLGNRMKGKGHVFLCEANTLEYDGKHLTGVESMIQIERNEITKKKGRRHPIDLVYKRVLHKDLKPNENGEKLSELERKENERLKEALTALIDAYKDNRICIVNSPIGLLAGIKSLMAIMHMPDFERRLIAEGLSGLTADERQLIGAENQSNAKSCLPITYLWGEQIDPALSDDIKRKVMDEEGACFVLKPFDDHSGRGIKIKFRQNWRRDFDDSWNNPCNDRKNPSYIAQQFVPHGRLIVPIEDEKLHEIVERQMYFILGVYVIGGEAMGIEVKLGNDLPISMRVDDHGPHGYRTLAFRLKH
;
A
#
# COMPACT_ATOMS: atom_id res chain seq x y z
N MET A 1 35.82 -29.20 -24.39
CA MET A 1 36.12 -28.18 -23.36
C MET A 1 37.59 -27.79 -23.28
N GLY A 2 38.55 -28.72 -23.16
CA GLY A 2 39.98 -28.36 -22.98
C GLY A 2 40.58 -27.42 -24.05
N LYS A 3 40.16 -27.55 -25.31
CA LYS A 3 40.60 -26.64 -26.40
C LYS A 3 40.07 -25.21 -26.28
N ILE A 4 38.90 -25.02 -25.66
CA ILE A 4 38.28 -23.69 -25.46
C ILE A 4 38.98 -22.97 -24.30
N ILE A 5 39.31 -23.69 -23.23
CA ILE A 5 40.05 -23.15 -22.09
C ILE A 5 41.49 -22.77 -22.51
N SER A 6 42.15 -23.62 -23.31
CA SER A 6 43.47 -23.30 -23.87
C SER A 6 43.47 -22.09 -24.80
N TRP A 7 42.37 -21.84 -25.52
CA TRP A 7 42.22 -20.67 -26.40
C TRP A 7 41.98 -19.39 -25.58
N LEU A 8 41.11 -19.44 -24.57
CA LEU A 8 40.84 -18.30 -23.68
C LEU A 8 42.07 -17.89 -22.84
N CYS A 9 42.87 -18.86 -22.38
CA CYS A 9 44.11 -18.58 -21.65
C CYS A 9 45.24 -18.02 -22.54
N SER A 10 45.12 -18.10 -23.87
CA SER A 10 46.14 -17.58 -24.80
C SER A 10 45.98 -16.09 -25.15
N LEU A 11 44.87 -15.46 -24.74
CA LEU A 11 44.59 -14.05 -25.03
C LEU A 11 45.28 -13.13 -24.02
N LYS A 12 46.44 -12.56 -24.40
CA LYS A 12 47.05 -11.43 -23.68
C LYS A 12 46.38 -10.11 -24.10
N LEU A 13 45.60 -9.53 -23.19
CA LEU A 13 45.06 -8.18 -23.30
C LEU A 13 46.19 -7.15 -23.42
N LYS A 14 46.43 -6.63 -24.63
CA LYS A 14 47.17 -5.38 -24.84
C LYS A 14 46.16 -4.23 -24.86
N ARG A 15 46.45 -3.20 -24.06
CA ARG A 15 45.76 -1.90 -23.99
C ARG A 15 45.19 -1.48 -25.35
N ILE A 16 43.88 -1.27 -25.41
CA ILE A 16 43.24 -0.61 -26.55
C ILE A 16 43.31 0.90 -26.30
N ASN A 17 44.24 1.56 -27.01
CA ASN A 17 44.18 3.00 -27.26
C ASN A 17 43.33 3.19 -28.52
N ILE A 18 42.19 3.85 -28.39
CA ILE A 18 41.40 4.28 -29.55
C ILE A 18 41.96 5.63 -30.01
N VAL A 19 42.78 5.60 -31.06
CA VAL A 19 43.23 6.76 -31.83
C VAL A 19 42.26 6.96 -33.00
N GLY A 20 41.94 8.22 -33.28
CA GLY A 20 40.88 8.64 -34.21
C GLY A 20 41.12 8.32 -35.68
N PHE A 21 40.01 8.40 -36.42
CA PHE A 21 40.01 8.38 -37.88
C PHE A 21 40.08 9.82 -38.41
N ILE A 22 41.01 10.03 -39.34
CA ILE A 22 41.06 11.19 -40.25
C ILE A 22 40.65 10.63 -41.62
N PHE A 23 39.70 11.29 -42.27
CA PHE A 23 39.41 11.07 -43.70
C PHE A 23 39.80 12.34 -44.44
N GLU A 24 40.59 12.18 -45.52
CA GLU A 24 40.88 13.23 -46.49
C GLU A 24 40.15 12.96 -47.82
N PRO A 25 39.85 14.00 -48.62
CA PRO A 25 38.92 13.95 -49.73
C PRO A 25 39.62 13.63 -51.06
N SER A 26 38.84 13.14 -52.03
CA SER A 26 39.22 13.18 -53.45
C SER A 26 38.20 14.01 -54.22
N ASP A 27 38.66 15.16 -54.73
CA ASP A 27 37.98 15.99 -55.71
C ASP A 27 38.13 15.40 -57.12
N ASP A 28 37.04 15.47 -57.92
CA ASP A 28 36.99 16.08 -59.27
C ASP A 28 35.66 15.70 -59.97
N THR A 29 34.62 16.55 -59.87
CA THR A 29 34.10 17.55 -60.86
C THR A 29 33.10 16.98 -61.91
N PRO A 30 32.24 17.78 -62.57
CA PRO A 30 31.05 18.48 -62.03
C PRO A 30 29.77 18.22 -62.88
N GLN A 31 28.56 18.55 -62.37
CA GLN A 31 27.51 19.31 -63.10
C GLN A 31 26.15 19.35 -62.40
N GLN A 32 25.60 20.58 -62.41
CA GLN A 32 24.20 21.00 -62.51
C GLN A 32 23.27 20.91 -61.28
N GLU A 33 23.04 22.10 -60.72
CA GLU A 33 21.74 22.70 -60.35
C GLU A 33 20.55 21.75 -60.20
N ASP A 34 20.03 21.60 -58.98
CA ASP A 34 18.71 22.17 -58.70
C ASP A 34 18.43 22.32 -57.19
N THR A 35 17.66 23.36 -56.92
CA THR A 35 17.14 23.88 -55.67
C THR A 35 16.29 22.90 -54.85
N SER A 36 16.57 22.78 -53.55
CA SER A 36 15.57 22.82 -52.46
C SER A 36 16.22 22.55 -51.09
N GLN A 37 16.41 23.63 -50.32
CA GLN A 37 16.68 23.54 -48.89
C GLN A 37 15.39 23.15 -48.17
N GLN A 38 15.36 21.97 -47.56
CA GLN A 38 14.53 21.70 -46.39
C GLN A 38 15.47 21.46 -45.20
N GLU A 39 15.65 22.50 -44.38
CA GLU A 39 16.16 22.36 -43.02
C GLU A 39 15.13 21.59 -42.20
N ILE A 40 15.47 20.36 -41.83
CA ILE A 40 14.80 19.65 -40.74
C ILE A 40 15.52 20.03 -39.45
N ASP A 41 14.94 20.99 -38.74
CA ASP A 41 15.25 21.27 -37.34
C ASP A 41 15.02 19.99 -36.50
N LYS A 42 16.10 19.41 -35.98
CA LYS A 42 16.01 18.50 -34.83
C LYS A 42 16.01 19.37 -33.56
N PRO A 43 14.96 19.34 -32.72
CA PRO A 43 15.00 20.06 -31.46
C PRO A 43 15.99 19.35 -30.51
N PRO A 44 16.81 20.10 -29.75
CA PRO A 44 17.60 19.49 -28.69
C PRO A 44 16.66 18.96 -27.60
N VAL A 45 16.83 17.70 -27.24
CA VAL A 45 16.20 17.08 -26.06
C VAL A 45 16.83 17.71 -24.82
N ASP A 46 16.29 18.86 -24.45
CA ASP A 46 16.75 19.65 -23.32
C ASP A 46 16.15 19.05 -22.04
N LYS A 47 17.01 18.42 -21.23
CA LYS A 47 16.63 17.71 -20.00
C LYS A 47 15.92 18.65 -19.02
N GLY A 48 14.58 18.56 -18.97
CA GLY A 48 13.78 18.62 -17.74
C GLY A 48 13.80 19.88 -16.88
N GLY A 49 14.00 21.09 -17.43
CA GLY A 49 13.74 22.33 -16.70
C GLY A 49 12.28 22.79 -16.84
N TYR A 50 11.56 22.96 -15.73
CA TYR A 50 10.19 23.49 -15.71
C TYR A 50 10.15 25.03 -15.83
N PHE A 51 11.20 25.70 -15.37
CA PHE A 51 11.45 27.11 -15.67
C PHE A 51 12.33 27.23 -16.91
N ARG A 52 11.91 28.04 -17.88
CA ARG A 52 12.73 28.43 -19.01
C ARG A 52 13.38 29.77 -18.71
N SER A 53 14.68 29.75 -18.43
CA SER A 53 15.41 31.00 -18.18
C SER A 53 15.51 31.80 -19.47
N VAL A 54 15.05 33.05 -19.43
CA VAL A 54 15.21 34.01 -20.52
C VAL A 54 16.11 35.16 -20.04
N SER A 55 16.84 35.79 -20.96
CA SER A 55 17.76 36.87 -20.61
C SER A 55 17.04 38.19 -20.32
N LYS A 56 15.92 38.44 -21.00
CA LYS A 56 14.98 39.55 -20.82
C LYS A 56 13.61 39.17 -21.40
N PHE A 57 12.53 39.74 -20.88
CA PHE A 57 11.22 39.69 -21.55
C PHE A 57 11.22 40.59 -22.80
N SER A 58 10.32 40.34 -23.74
CA SER A 58 10.19 41.16 -24.96
C SER A 58 9.71 42.57 -24.60
N PRO A 59 10.17 43.65 -25.25
CA PRO A 59 9.63 45.00 -25.03
C PRO A 59 8.15 45.14 -25.41
N HIS A 60 7.56 44.17 -26.12
CA HIS A 60 6.13 44.09 -26.45
C HIS A 60 5.34 43.19 -25.50
N THR A 61 5.88 42.88 -24.32
CA THR A 61 5.22 42.01 -23.36
C THR A 61 4.04 42.78 -22.73
N VAL A 62 2.81 42.35 -23.01
CA VAL A 62 1.55 43.06 -22.65
C VAL A 62 1.15 42.87 -21.16
N GLY A 63 2.10 42.60 -20.26
CA GLY A 63 1.82 42.10 -18.92
C GLY A 63 2.57 42.80 -17.78
N LYS A 64 2.12 42.56 -16.54
CA LYS A 64 2.84 43.02 -15.33
C LYS A 64 3.97 42.05 -15.01
N LEU A 65 5.15 42.58 -14.70
CA LEU A 65 6.25 41.74 -14.20
C LEU A 65 6.07 41.49 -12.70
N LEU A 66 6.14 40.23 -12.30
CA LEU A 66 5.99 39.82 -10.90
C LEU A 66 7.24 39.09 -10.44
N PHE A 67 7.91 39.64 -9.43
CA PHE A 67 8.91 38.94 -8.65
C PHE A 67 8.23 37.97 -7.68
N ILE A 68 8.54 36.69 -7.81
CA ILE A 68 8.01 35.62 -6.99
C ILE A 68 9.10 34.96 -6.17
N TYR A 69 8.73 34.52 -4.97
CA TYR A 69 9.59 33.88 -3.97
C TYR A 69 8.78 32.84 -3.18
N GLY A 70 9.45 32.10 -2.29
CA GLY A 70 8.78 31.16 -1.38
C GLY A 70 8.01 30.08 -2.13
N SER A 71 6.76 29.83 -1.73
CA SER A 71 5.91 28.76 -2.28
C SER A 71 5.68 28.89 -3.79
N LEU A 72 5.74 30.09 -4.36
CA LEU A 72 5.58 30.32 -5.79
C LEU A 72 6.81 29.91 -6.61
N LEU A 73 7.95 29.61 -5.97
CA LEU A 73 9.12 29.00 -6.63
C LEU A 73 8.93 27.49 -6.86
N ASP A 74 7.91 26.89 -6.25
CA ASP A 74 7.44 25.54 -6.60
C ASP A 74 6.55 25.63 -7.85
N VAL A 75 6.99 25.02 -8.95
CA VAL A 75 6.36 25.20 -10.25
C VAL A 75 4.94 24.66 -10.29
N ASP A 76 4.69 23.51 -9.67
CA ASP A 76 3.35 22.92 -9.64
C ASP A 76 2.41 23.82 -8.85
N SER A 77 2.91 24.40 -7.76
CA SER A 77 2.17 25.40 -6.98
C SER A 77 1.83 26.63 -7.81
N LEU A 78 2.81 27.20 -8.52
CA LEU A 78 2.61 28.36 -9.39
C LEU A 78 1.61 28.05 -10.51
N ARG A 79 1.79 26.94 -11.23
CA ARG A 79 0.95 26.53 -12.36
C ARG A 79 -0.50 26.31 -11.95
N THR A 80 -0.72 25.66 -10.80
CA THR A 80 -2.07 25.45 -10.28
C THR A 80 -2.77 26.77 -9.97
N THR A 81 -2.02 27.80 -9.59
CA THR A 81 -2.59 29.13 -9.31
C THR A 81 -2.92 29.90 -10.58
N ILE A 82 -1.97 30.04 -11.50
CA ILE A 82 -2.18 30.87 -12.70
C ILE A 82 -2.83 30.11 -13.86
N MET A 83 -3.08 28.81 -13.70
CA MET A 83 -3.73 27.92 -14.68
C MET A 83 -3.15 27.98 -16.11
N ARG A 84 -1.83 28.23 -16.24
CA ARG A 84 -1.17 28.31 -17.55
C ARG A 84 -1.12 26.94 -18.25
N PRO A 85 -1.54 26.84 -19.54
CA PRO A 85 -1.47 25.59 -20.31
C PRO A 85 -0.04 25.20 -20.72
N ALA A 86 0.92 26.13 -20.69
CA ALA A 86 2.30 25.86 -21.09
C ALA A 86 3.03 24.92 -20.11
N ARG A 87 3.81 23.97 -20.66
CA ARG A 87 4.66 23.02 -19.88
C ARG A 87 5.86 23.70 -19.22
N ARG A 88 6.24 24.91 -19.65
CA ARG A 88 7.35 25.70 -19.09
C ARG A 88 6.93 27.14 -18.85
N VAL A 89 7.44 27.75 -17.79
CA VAL A 89 7.22 29.16 -17.47
C VAL A 89 8.49 29.95 -17.78
N ASP A 90 8.39 30.94 -18.67
CA ASP A 90 9.49 31.86 -18.95
C ASP A 90 9.73 32.75 -17.72
N CYS A 91 10.98 32.78 -17.27
CA CYS A 91 11.35 33.54 -16.08
C CYS A 91 12.76 34.15 -16.20
N VAL A 92 12.97 35.25 -15.48
CA VAL A 92 14.29 35.87 -15.32
C VAL A 92 14.76 35.66 -13.88
N PRO A 93 15.87 34.95 -13.65
CA PRO A 93 16.44 34.75 -12.32
C PRO A 93 17.06 36.04 -11.78
N LEU A 94 16.56 36.54 -10.64
CA LEU A 94 17.02 37.80 -10.04
C LEU A 94 17.26 37.68 -8.53
N TYR A 95 18.01 38.63 -7.99
CA TYR A 95 18.12 38.96 -6.58
C TYR A 95 17.33 40.23 -6.28
N LEU A 96 16.62 40.22 -5.16
CA LEU A 96 15.95 41.37 -4.59
C LEU A 96 16.77 41.91 -3.40
N LYS A 97 17.46 43.04 -3.60
CA LYS A 97 18.40 43.68 -2.67
C LYS A 97 17.69 44.66 -1.74
N GLY A 98 18.17 44.76 -0.50
CA GLY A 98 17.52 45.56 0.55
C GLY A 98 16.29 44.85 1.12
N TYR A 99 16.23 43.53 0.96
CA TYR A 99 15.18 42.67 1.48
C TYR A 99 15.81 41.40 2.08
N ARG A 100 15.20 40.90 3.17
CA ARG A 100 15.60 39.65 3.82
C ARG A 100 14.45 38.65 3.88
N ARG A 101 14.80 37.36 3.98
CA ARG A 101 13.83 36.28 4.21
C ARG A 101 13.56 36.12 5.69
N ARG A 102 12.30 35.92 6.06
CA ARG A 102 11.89 35.64 7.45
C ARG A 102 10.75 34.63 7.46
N TRP A 103 10.77 33.69 8.40
CA TRP A 103 9.60 32.86 8.70
C TRP A 103 8.68 33.65 9.61
N GLY A 104 7.42 33.83 9.25
CA GLY A 104 6.59 34.77 10.01
C GLY A 104 5.09 34.60 9.95
N ALA A 105 4.48 34.37 8.77
CA ALA A 105 3.03 34.34 8.69
C ALA A 105 2.51 32.92 8.96
N PRO A 106 1.71 32.72 10.03
CA PRO A 106 0.98 31.49 10.19
C PRO A 106 -0.06 31.38 9.08
N THR A 107 0.03 30.30 8.30
CA THR A 107 -0.96 30.01 7.26
C THR A 107 -1.82 28.81 7.67
N LEU A 108 -3.13 29.00 7.56
CA LEU A 108 -4.13 27.92 7.62
C LEU A 108 -4.43 27.35 6.22
N LYS A 109 -4.04 28.06 5.15
CA LYS A 109 -4.36 27.68 3.77
C LYS A 109 -3.66 26.37 3.45
N ARG A 110 -4.47 25.32 3.36
CA ARG A 110 -4.04 23.96 3.01
C ARG A 110 -3.53 23.88 1.57
N ASP A 111 -3.82 24.85 0.72
CA ASP A 111 -3.48 24.82 -0.71
C ASP A 111 -2.01 25.17 -1.01
N TYR A 112 -1.27 25.68 -0.01
CA TYR A 112 0.20 25.70 -0.04
C TYR A 112 0.82 24.32 0.21
N ILE A 113 -0.03 23.32 0.43
CA ILE A 113 0.28 21.93 0.72
C ILE A 113 -0.26 21.12 -0.45
N HIS A 114 0.58 20.22 -0.96
CA HIS A 114 0.17 19.17 -1.87
C HIS A 114 -1.11 18.47 -1.36
N SER A 115 -1.99 18.07 -2.28
CA SER A 115 -3.28 17.38 -2.02
C SER A 115 -3.19 16.14 -1.13
N ASP A 116 -1.99 15.60 -0.93
CA ASP A 116 -1.75 14.27 -0.36
C ASP A 116 -1.60 14.32 1.17
N TRP A 117 -1.70 15.51 1.77
CA TRP A 117 -1.54 15.74 3.21
C TRP A 117 -2.75 16.49 3.76
N THR A 118 -3.89 15.82 3.78
CA THR A 118 -5.14 16.31 4.40
C THR A 118 -5.12 16.29 5.94
N TYR A 119 -4.00 15.91 6.57
CA TYR A 119 -3.99 15.53 7.99
C TYR A 119 -2.88 16.17 8.82
N CYS A 120 -2.91 17.50 8.95
CA CYS A 120 -2.22 18.19 10.04
C CYS A 120 -3.25 18.63 11.08
N GLU A 121 -2.96 18.34 12.35
CA GLU A 121 -3.70 18.81 13.52
C GLU A 121 -4.13 20.28 13.38
N ASP A 122 -5.42 20.57 13.59
CA ASP A 122 -6.03 21.90 13.43
C ASP A 122 -5.43 22.98 14.37
N HIS A 123 -4.49 22.60 15.24
CA HIS A 123 -3.79 23.48 16.19
C HIS A 123 -2.33 23.77 15.82
N ILE A 124 -1.77 23.16 14.77
CA ILE A 124 -0.42 23.50 14.30
C ILE A 124 -0.50 24.59 13.23
N GLN A 125 0.02 25.77 13.57
CA GLN A 125 0.18 26.87 12.63
C GLN A 125 1.53 26.73 11.89
N TRP A 126 1.47 26.69 10.56
CA TRP A 126 2.65 26.54 9.72
C TRP A 126 3.19 27.89 9.31
N LEU A 127 4.51 28.09 9.38
CA LEU A 127 5.13 29.34 8.95
C LEU A 127 5.36 29.32 7.43
N SER A 128 4.86 30.34 6.74
CA SER A 128 5.30 30.65 5.39
C SER A 128 6.60 31.46 5.38
N LEU A 129 7.33 31.36 4.27
CA LEU A 129 8.50 32.20 4.03
C LEU A 129 8.04 33.57 3.56
N LEU A 130 8.42 34.61 4.30
CA LEU A 130 8.13 36.02 4.00
C LEU A 130 9.38 36.73 3.48
N VAL A 131 9.13 37.83 2.77
CA VAL A 131 10.15 38.81 2.38
C VAL A 131 9.84 40.13 3.08
N GLU A 132 10.85 40.68 3.76
CA GLU A 132 10.75 41.91 4.55
C GLU A 132 11.82 42.90 4.07
N LYS A 133 11.44 44.18 3.88
CA LYS A 133 12.38 45.26 3.56
C LYS A 133 13.31 45.48 4.77
N THR A 134 14.59 45.68 4.51
CA THR A 134 15.65 45.84 5.52
C THR A 134 16.52 47.02 5.14
N ASP A 135 17.09 47.68 6.16
CA ASP A 135 18.01 48.80 5.96
C ASP A 135 19.43 48.30 5.62
N ASP A 136 19.69 47.00 5.74
CA ASP A 136 20.97 46.41 5.35
C ASP A 136 21.03 46.21 3.82
N PRO A 137 21.85 46.98 3.09
CA PRO A 137 21.95 46.86 1.64
C PRO A 137 22.65 45.55 1.21
N SER A 138 23.23 44.80 2.14
CA SER A 138 23.84 43.49 1.86
C SER A 138 22.84 42.33 1.89
N ASP A 139 21.65 42.55 2.49
CA ASP A 139 20.57 41.58 2.47
C ASP A 139 19.98 41.43 1.07
N VAL A 140 19.91 40.18 0.60
CA VAL A 140 19.39 39.81 -0.71
C VAL A 140 18.45 38.61 -0.62
N VAL A 141 17.37 38.63 -1.39
CA VAL A 141 16.45 37.49 -1.55
C VAL A 141 16.54 36.95 -2.97
N PRO A 142 16.89 35.67 -3.17
CA PRO A 142 16.82 35.06 -4.49
C PRO A 142 15.37 34.76 -4.88
N GLY A 143 15.04 34.98 -6.15
CA GLY A 143 13.74 34.67 -6.72
C GLY A 143 13.76 34.71 -8.24
N ILE A 144 12.59 34.79 -8.85
CA ILE A 144 12.44 34.97 -10.30
C ILE A 144 11.43 36.05 -10.59
N VAL A 145 11.60 36.72 -11.71
CA VAL A 145 10.57 37.55 -12.32
C VAL A 145 9.88 36.74 -13.40
N ILE A 146 8.56 36.68 -13.33
CA ILE A 146 7.70 36.15 -14.37
C ILE A 146 6.88 37.28 -14.98
N ASN A 147 6.57 37.16 -16.26
CA ASN A 147 5.55 38.01 -16.86
C ASN A 147 4.17 37.45 -16.53
N ILE A 148 3.20 38.29 -16.16
CA ILE A 148 1.79 37.98 -15.97
C ILE A 148 1.01 38.56 -17.16
N GLY A 149 0.59 37.69 -18.08
CA GLY A 149 0.11 38.07 -19.41
C GLY A 149 -1.37 38.42 -19.46
N GLU A 150 -2.15 37.95 -18.49
CA GLU A 150 -3.60 38.19 -18.40
C GLU A 150 -3.98 38.68 -17.00
N GLU A 151 -4.96 39.58 -16.88
CA GLU A 151 -5.43 40.07 -15.57
C GLU A 151 -6.07 38.94 -14.74
N THR A 152 -6.58 37.88 -15.38
CA THR A 152 -7.08 36.66 -14.75
C THR A 152 -6.01 35.97 -13.90
N GLU A 153 -4.80 35.81 -14.43
CA GLU A 153 -3.66 35.23 -13.70
C GLU A 153 -3.29 36.06 -12.46
N LEU A 154 -3.36 37.39 -12.57
CA LEU A 154 -3.11 38.29 -11.45
C LEU A 154 -4.21 38.18 -10.38
N CYS A 155 -5.47 38.04 -10.79
CA CYS A 155 -6.59 37.82 -9.89
C CYS A 155 -6.43 36.52 -9.09
N GLU A 156 -6.03 35.42 -9.73
CA GLU A 156 -5.76 34.15 -9.05
C GLU A 156 -4.60 34.26 -8.07
N LEU A 157 -3.52 34.93 -8.45
CA LEU A 157 -2.39 35.21 -7.55
C LEU A 157 -2.80 36.07 -6.35
N ARG A 158 -3.63 37.10 -6.57
CA ARG A 158 -4.19 37.93 -5.47
C ARG A 158 -5.10 37.12 -4.55
N SER A 159 -5.89 36.20 -5.10
CA SER A 159 -6.76 35.30 -4.33
C SER A 159 -5.93 34.35 -3.46
N ARG A 160 -4.90 33.74 -4.03
CA ARG A 160 -3.96 32.89 -3.30
C ARG A 160 -3.25 33.67 -2.18
N GLU A 161 -2.67 34.80 -2.53
CA GLU A 161 -1.86 35.65 -1.65
C GLU A 161 -2.70 36.75 -0.96
N GLU A 162 -3.96 36.49 -0.62
CA GLU A 162 -4.90 37.49 -0.04
C GLU A 162 -4.40 38.20 1.23
N ASN A 163 -3.46 37.58 1.95
CA ASN A 163 -2.86 38.12 3.17
C ASN A 163 -1.62 39.01 2.89
N TYR A 164 -1.28 39.18 1.62
CA TYR A 164 -0.16 39.98 1.14
C TYR A 164 -0.68 41.11 0.25
N GLU A 165 0.00 42.23 0.32
CA GLU A 165 -0.23 43.38 -0.54
C GLU A 165 0.71 43.32 -1.75
N LEU A 166 0.14 43.43 -2.94
CA LEU A 166 0.92 43.56 -4.17
C LEU A 166 1.53 44.97 -4.22
N ARG A 167 2.86 45.07 -4.16
CA ARG A 167 3.57 46.36 -4.14
C ARG A 167 4.60 46.45 -5.27
N PRO A 168 4.79 47.63 -5.87
CA PRO A 168 5.88 47.85 -6.80
C PRO A 168 7.23 47.78 -6.07
N LEU A 169 8.22 47.18 -6.71
CA LEU A 169 9.59 47.11 -6.23
C LEU A 169 10.39 48.34 -6.68
N PRO A 170 11.26 48.89 -5.81
CA PRO A 170 12.19 49.94 -6.23
C PRO A 170 13.07 49.46 -7.40
N ARG A 171 13.27 50.30 -8.41
CA ARG A 171 14.03 49.93 -9.62
C ARG A 171 15.46 49.48 -9.30
N ASP A 172 16.07 50.09 -8.30
CA ASP A 172 17.42 49.81 -7.82
C ASP A 172 17.51 48.59 -6.89
N SER A 173 16.39 47.89 -6.64
CA SER A 173 16.36 46.70 -5.79
C SER A 173 16.53 45.37 -6.54
N LEU A 174 16.41 45.35 -7.88
CA LEU A 174 16.47 44.12 -8.67
C LEU A 174 17.80 43.95 -9.41
N PHE A 175 18.48 42.86 -9.14
CA PHE A 175 19.79 42.53 -9.73
C PHE A 175 19.75 41.16 -10.38
N ARG A 176 20.45 41.00 -11.49
CA ARG A 176 20.66 39.69 -12.11
C ARG A 176 21.63 38.85 -11.28
N LEU A 177 21.67 37.55 -11.54
CA LEU A 177 22.56 36.62 -10.82
C LEU A 177 24.05 36.97 -10.95
N ASP A 178 24.43 37.69 -12.01
CA ASP A 178 25.79 38.19 -12.25
C ASP A 178 26.11 39.48 -11.49
N GLY A 179 25.16 40.02 -10.72
CA GLY A 179 25.30 41.24 -9.93
C GLY A 179 25.00 42.54 -10.69
N ASN A 180 24.68 42.47 -11.99
CA ASN A 180 24.29 43.64 -12.76
C ASN A 180 22.84 44.04 -12.45
N PRO A 181 22.50 45.35 -12.38
CA PRO A 181 21.12 45.79 -12.28
C PRO A 181 20.26 45.20 -13.39
N TYR A 182 19.03 44.79 -13.07
CA TYR A 182 18.07 44.37 -14.09
C TYR A 182 17.66 45.59 -14.93
N ALA A 183 18.03 45.59 -16.21
CA ALA A 183 18.23 46.81 -17.01
C ALA A 183 17.04 47.27 -17.87
N SER A 184 15.85 46.67 -17.78
CA SER A 184 14.68 47.24 -18.48
C SER A 184 14.13 48.41 -17.68
N GLN A 185 14.68 49.60 -17.92
CA GLN A 185 14.39 50.83 -17.17
C GLN A 185 12.92 51.29 -17.23
N GLU A 186 12.10 50.67 -18.09
CA GLU A 186 10.69 50.99 -18.28
C GLU A 186 9.73 50.01 -17.61
N ASP A 187 10.19 48.82 -17.19
CA ASP A 187 9.28 47.81 -16.63
C ASP A 187 9.06 48.02 -15.13
N GLU A 188 7.80 48.14 -14.72
CA GLU A 188 7.43 48.08 -13.31
C GLU A 188 7.33 46.63 -12.85
N VAL A 189 8.15 46.25 -11.87
CA VAL A 189 8.12 44.92 -11.26
C VAL A 189 7.40 44.99 -9.92
N TYR A 190 6.48 44.06 -9.70
CA TYR A 190 5.70 43.95 -8.47
C TYR A 190 6.14 42.74 -7.65
N THR A 191 5.80 42.69 -6.37
CA THR A 191 5.90 41.50 -5.53
C THR A 191 4.80 41.51 -4.48
N PHE A 192 4.43 40.34 -3.97
CA PHE A 192 3.57 40.22 -2.79
C PHE A 192 4.39 40.45 -1.50
N LEU A 193 4.04 41.44 -0.71
CA LEU A 193 4.65 41.71 0.61
C LEU A 193 3.60 41.54 1.72
N PRO A 194 3.97 40.99 2.88
CA PRO A 194 3.01 40.80 3.96
C PRO A 194 2.38 42.15 4.37
N ASN A 195 1.08 42.14 4.62
CA ASN A 195 0.37 43.33 5.08
C ASN A 195 0.91 43.75 6.46
N ARG A 196 1.33 45.02 6.64
CA ARG A 196 2.10 45.55 7.79
C ARG A 196 1.40 45.50 9.15
N SER A 197 0.28 44.80 9.30
CA SER A 197 -0.33 44.62 10.61
C SER A 197 0.45 43.56 11.40
N ASP A 198 1.03 43.97 12.53
CA ASP A 198 1.80 43.13 13.48
C ASP A 198 1.04 41.88 13.98
N ARG A 199 -0.24 41.74 13.62
CA ARG A 199 -1.12 40.62 13.97
C ARG A 199 -0.73 39.28 13.35
N PHE A 200 0.14 39.28 12.33
CA PHE A 200 0.56 38.05 11.64
C PHE A 200 1.94 37.55 12.05
N LEU A 201 2.63 38.23 12.97
CA LEU A 201 3.89 37.72 13.49
C LEU A 201 3.60 36.71 14.60
N ALA A 202 4.08 35.50 14.38
CA ALA A 202 4.15 34.45 15.37
C ALA A 202 4.59 34.97 16.76
N GLY A 203 3.70 34.96 17.74
CA GLY A 203 4.03 35.33 19.12
C GLY A 203 4.96 34.28 19.77
N PRO A 204 5.76 34.63 20.78
CA PRO A 204 6.69 33.68 21.43
C PRO A 204 6.01 32.48 22.12
N SER A 205 4.67 32.46 22.22
CA SER A 205 3.88 31.46 22.95
C SER A 205 3.19 30.40 22.08
N SER A 206 3.32 30.42 20.75
CA SER A 206 2.61 29.48 19.86
C SER A 206 3.55 28.47 19.21
N ARG A 207 3.09 27.21 19.08
CA ARG A 207 3.86 26.09 18.49
C ARG A 207 3.86 26.22 16.97
N TYR A 208 4.74 27.06 16.45
CA TYR A 208 4.95 27.21 15.00
C TYR A 208 5.91 26.15 14.47
N ARG A 209 5.63 25.59 13.30
CA ARG A 209 6.51 24.63 12.61
C ARG A 209 6.82 25.07 11.18
N ILE A 210 8.04 24.77 10.72
CA ILE A 210 8.48 24.96 9.33
C ILE A 210 8.60 23.57 8.70
N ARG A 211 8.02 23.37 7.52
CA ARG A 211 8.04 22.06 6.84
C ARG A 211 9.35 21.86 6.09
N GLN A 212 10.05 20.77 6.34
CA GLN A 212 11.28 20.44 5.62
C GLN A 212 11.03 20.32 4.10
N GLY A 213 9.99 19.57 3.67
CA GLY A 213 9.66 19.43 2.25
C GLY A 213 9.23 20.73 1.55
N TYR A 214 8.75 21.72 2.31
CA TYR A 214 8.49 23.06 1.79
C TYR A 214 9.81 23.79 1.52
N VAL A 215 10.76 23.73 2.46
CA VAL A 215 12.10 24.29 2.31
C VAL A 215 12.85 23.63 1.15
N GLU A 216 12.76 22.31 1.02
CA GLU A 216 13.43 21.54 -0.04
C GLU A 216 12.93 21.92 -1.43
N ARG A 217 11.61 22.08 -1.62
CA ARG A 217 11.05 22.50 -2.92
C ARG A 217 11.44 23.92 -3.30
N ILE A 218 11.42 24.85 -2.34
CA ILE A 218 11.92 26.21 -2.57
C ILE A 218 13.38 26.16 -3.00
N ASN A 219 14.19 25.38 -2.28
CA ASN A 219 15.60 25.21 -2.60
C ASN A 219 15.81 24.55 -3.96
N GLU A 220 14.97 23.59 -4.33
CA GLU A 220 15.02 22.93 -5.63
C GLU A 220 14.67 23.89 -6.77
N GLY A 221 13.59 24.66 -6.64
CA GLY A 221 13.27 25.74 -7.57
C GLY A 221 14.47 26.69 -7.72
N LEU A 222 15.05 27.14 -6.61
CA LEU A 222 16.24 27.99 -6.62
C LEU A 222 17.47 27.33 -7.31
N ARG A 223 17.68 26.03 -7.11
CA ARG A 223 18.76 25.27 -7.79
C ARG A 223 18.54 25.23 -9.30
N GLN A 224 17.31 24.98 -9.74
CA GLN A 224 16.94 24.95 -11.15
C GLN A 224 17.12 26.33 -11.81
N ILE A 225 16.69 27.38 -11.12
CA ILE A 225 16.82 28.79 -11.52
C ILE A 225 18.29 29.19 -11.75
N GLN A 226 19.21 28.65 -10.93
CA GLN A 226 20.62 29.06 -10.96
C GLN A 226 21.48 28.28 -11.96
N GLY A 227 20.98 27.18 -12.52
CA GLY A 227 21.74 26.28 -13.38
C GLY A 227 22.87 25.57 -12.61
N VAL A 228 22.97 24.24 -12.74
CA VAL A 228 23.80 23.34 -11.91
C VAL A 228 25.35 23.56 -12.02
N LYS A 229 25.85 24.70 -12.49
CA LYS A 229 27.29 24.91 -12.75
C LYS A 229 28.07 25.77 -11.74
N SER A 230 27.45 26.38 -10.71
CA SER A 230 28.20 27.22 -9.76
C SER A 230 28.55 26.51 -8.44
N THR A 231 29.55 25.63 -8.47
CA THR A 231 30.20 25.09 -7.25
C THR A 231 30.85 26.20 -6.40
N LYS A 232 31.18 27.36 -6.98
CA LYS A 232 31.66 28.55 -6.24
C LYS A 232 30.57 29.21 -5.39
N PHE A 233 29.32 29.20 -5.83
CA PHE A 233 28.21 29.83 -5.11
C PHE A 233 27.80 29.05 -3.86
N MET A 234 27.79 27.71 -3.91
CA MET A 234 27.58 26.87 -2.70
C MET A 234 28.65 27.16 -1.63
N ARG A 235 29.91 27.36 -2.02
CA ARG A 235 30.97 27.80 -1.10
C ARG A 235 30.76 29.22 -0.59
N PHE A 236 30.26 30.15 -1.43
CA PHE A 236 29.99 31.53 -1.03
C PHE A 236 28.81 31.65 -0.05
N MET A 237 27.73 30.89 -0.25
CA MET A 237 26.58 30.78 0.67
C MET A 237 26.95 30.09 2.00
N GLN A 238 27.86 29.11 1.97
CA GLN A 238 28.42 28.51 3.19
C GLN A 238 29.36 29.47 3.94
N PHE A 239 30.12 30.33 3.25
CA PHE A 239 31.11 31.24 3.86
C PHE A 239 30.54 32.57 4.37
N ARG A 240 29.46 33.12 3.77
CA ARG A 240 28.86 34.41 4.15
C ARG A 240 27.54 34.31 4.90
N GLY A 241 27.44 33.32 5.78
CA GLY A 241 26.47 33.42 6.87
C GLY A 241 25.06 32.94 6.53
N PHE A 242 24.95 31.74 5.95
CA PHE A 242 24.12 30.74 6.63
C PHE A 242 24.74 30.42 8.01
N LYS A 243 24.90 31.43 8.88
CA LYS A 243 24.83 31.17 10.30
C LYS A 243 23.40 30.68 10.41
N GLN A 244 23.22 29.37 10.60
CA GLN A 244 22.07 28.87 11.34
C GLN A 244 21.88 29.89 12.46
N SER A 245 20.89 30.76 12.31
CA SER A 245 20.54 31.65 13.39
C SER A 245 20.36 30.71 14.57
N LYS A 246 20.85 31.11 15.74
CA LYS A 246 20.62 30.43 17.03
C LYS A 246 19.11 30.43 17.40
N LEU A 247 18.22 30.29 16.42
CA LEU A 247 16.78 30.22 16.54
C LEU A 247 16.38 28.74 16.44
N MET A 248 16.07 28.20 17.62
CA MET A 248 15.30 26.99 17.83
C MET A 248 15.87 25.71 17.21
N GLN A 249 16.76 25.08 17.97
CA GLN A 249 16.63 23.64 18.19
C GLN A 249 15.22 23.38 18.73
N MET A 250 14.25 23.19 17.85
CA MET A 250 12.95 22.59 18.16
C MET A 250 12.83 21.32 17.34
N VAL A 251 13.61 20.32 17.74
CA VAL A 251 13.17 18.94 17.63
C VAL A 251 12.80 18.56 19.06
N SER A 252 11.51 18.38 19.32
CA SER A 252 11.08 17.75 20.57
C SER A 252 11.69 16.33 20.59
N PRO A 253 12.38 15.93 21.66
CA PRO A 253 12.86 14.54 21.82
C PRO A 253 11.73 13.49 21.77
N ASN A 254 10.47 13.93 21.86
CA ASN A 254 9.30 13.06 22.05
C ASN A 254 8.21 13.19 20.97
N ASP A 255 8.42 13.96 19.90
CA ASP A 255 7.57 13.78 18.71
C ASP A 255 8.07 12.52 17.98
N PRO A 256 7.21 11.54 17.63
CA PRO A 256 7.57 10.58 16.60
C PRO A 256 7.77 11.40 15.33
N VAL A 257 9.03 11.70 15.04
CA VAL A 257 9.48 12.22 13.76
C VAL A 257 9.12 11.15 12.73
N ILE A 258 7.88 11.16 12.25
CA ILE A 258 7.63 10.88 10.84
C ILE A 258 8.46 11.95 10.16
N GLY A 259 9.70 11.60 9.79
CA GLY A 259 10.61 12.53 9.12
C GLY A 259 10.01 12.97 7.80
N SER A 260 10.83 13.40 6.86
CA SER A 260 10.55 12.93 5.51
C SER A 260 10.21 11.44 5.64
N ILE A 261 8.99 11.06 5.26
CA ILE A 261 8.83 9.75 4.68
C ILE A 261 9.73 9.89 3.48
N ASP A 262 11.01 9.54 3.65
CA ASP A 262 11.86 9.26 2.54
C ASP A 262 10.94 8.40 1.68
N THR A 263 10.69 8.82 0.43
CA THR A 263 10.56 7.81 -0.60
C THR A 263 11.70 6.88 -0.24
N VAL A 264 11.38 5.74 0.39
CA VAL A 264 12.34 4.66 0.47
C VAL A 264 12.83 4.65 -0.97
N ASP A 265 14.13 4.86 -1.20
CA ASP A 265 14.72 4.74 -2.53
C ASP A 265 14.50 3.27 -2.90
N ALA A 266 13.24 2.96 -3.20
CA ALA A 266 12.59 1.71 -2.84
C ALA A 266 12.83 0.86 -4.05
N PHE A 267 13.97 0.21 -3.92
CA PHE A 267 14.50 -0.74 -4.84
C PHE A 267 14.98 -0.01 -6.10
N GLU A 268 16.28 0.27 -6.17
CA GLU A 268 16.94 0.58 -7.45
C GLU A 268 16.51 -0.39 -8.56
N ALA A 269 16.18 -1.63 -8.18
CA ALA A 269 15.54 -2.65 -9.01
C ALA A 269 14.16 -2.26 -9.56
N ASN A 270 13.25 -1.72 -8.75
CA ASN A 270 11.97 -1.19 -9.25
C ASN A 270 12.20 -0.02 -10.19
N ASN A 271 13.10 0.90 -9.83
CA ASN A 271 13.47 2.02 -10.71
C ASN A 271 14.14 1.52 -12.00
N LEU A 272 14.88 0.43 -11.97
CA LEU A 272 15.46 -0.21 -13.15
C LEU A 272 14.37 -0.80 -14.04
N VAL A 273 13.44 -1.56 -13.47
CA VAL A 273 12.30 -2.14 -14.20
C VAL A 273 11.46 -1.03 -14.80
N GLN A 274 11.11 -0.01 -14.01
CA GLN A 274 10.41 1.17 -14.51
C GLN A 274 11.18 1.90 -15.61
N ARG A 275 12.50 2.05 -15.52
CA ARG A 275 13.30 2.65 -16.60
C ARG A 275 13.34 1.79 -17.87
N ILE A 276 13.46 0.46 -17.73
CA ILE A 276 13.40 -0.47 -18.86
C ILE A 276 12.03 -0.39 -19.53
N LEU A 277 10.97 -0.36 -18.73
CA LEU A 277 9.60 -0.23 -19.21
C LEU A 277 9.35 1.15 -19.82
N ALA A 278 9.89 2.20 -19.20
CA ALA A 278 9.86 3.58 -19.68
C ALA A 278 10.49 3.68 -21.08
N SER A 279 11.62 3.02 -21.28
CA SER A 279 12.29 2.97 -22.59
C SER A 279 11.53 2.20 -23.67
N ARG A 280 10.45 1.51 -23.29
CA ARG A 280 9.60 0.69 -24.17
C ARG A 280 8.13 1.16 -24.16
N LEU A 281 7.90 2.40 -23.68
CA LEU A 281 6.59 3.00 -23.34
C LEU A 281 5.61 3.18 -24.50
N ASP A 282 6.07 3.17 -25.75
CA ASP A 282 5.20 3.40 -26.92
C ASP A 282 4.02 2.39 -27.01
N ARG A 283 4.06 1.30 -26.22
CA ARG A 283 3.06 0.23 -26.18
C ARG A 283 2.41 0.00 -24.82
N ILE A 284 2.56 0.91 -23.86
CA ILE A 284 2.00 0.68 -22.51
C ILE A 284 0.47 0.62 -22.52
N GLY A 285 -0.19 1.42 -23.37
CA GLY A 285 -1.64 1.33 -23.57
C GLY A 285 -2.07 -0.05 -24.07
N GLU A 286 -1.37 -0.60 -25.08
CA GLU A 286 -1.62 -1.94 -25.61
C GLU A 286 -1.42 -3.05 -24.56
N LEU A 287 -0.40 -2.90 -23.69
CA LEU A 287 -0.17 -3.84 -22.60
C LEU A 287 -1.30 -3.81 -21.56
N TYR A 288 -1.79 -2.61 -21.23
CA TYR A 288 -2.87 -2.43 -20.28
C TYR A 288 -4.19 -2.98 -20.83
N GLU A 289 -4.56 -2.61 -22.06
CA GLU A 289 -5.74 -3.16 -22.75
C GLU A 289 -5.63 -4.68 -22.85
N GLY A 290 -4.47 -5.21 -23.26
CA GLY A 290 -4.22 -6.64 -23.35
C GLY A 290 -4.31 -7.37 -22.00
N LEU A 291 -3.88 -6.73 -20.91
CA LEU A 291 -4.03 -7.25 -19.55
C LEU A 291 -5.50 -7.26 -19.14
N ASN A 292 -6.22 -6.16 -19.31
CA ASN A 292 -7.66 -6.09 -19.00
C ASN A 292 -8.47 -7.10 -19.80
N ASP A 293 -8.25 -7.21 -21.10
CA ASP A 293 -8.87 -8.21 -21.96
C ASP A 293 -8.56 -9.64 -21.51
N ALA A 294 -7.33 -9.88 -21.08
CA ALA A 294 -6.95 -11.17 -20.50
C ALA A 294 -7.70 -11.44 -19.20
N MET A 295 -7.82 -10.46 -18.29
CA MET A 295 -8.55 -10.61 -17.04
C MET A 295 -10.04 -10.87 -17.25
N ILE A 296 -10.66 -10.18 -18.22
CA ILE A 296 -12.05 -10.42 -18.63
C ILE A 296 -12.21 -11.84 -19.19
N ARG A 297 -11.31 -12.25 -20.09
CA ARG A 297 -11.33 -13.59 -20.71
C ARG A 297 -11.14 -14.71 -19.67
N ASP A 298 -10.27 -14.48 -18.70
CA ASP A 298 -10.01 -15.39 -17.58
C ASP A 298 -11.10 -15.30 -16.50
N ARG A 299 -12.12 -14.45 -16.68
CA ARG A 299 -13.21 -14.19 -15.72
C ARG A 299 -12.71 -13.74 -14.34
N ALA A 300 -11.52 -13.16 -14.27
CA ALA A 300 -10.97 -12.56 -13.06
C ALA A 300 -11.58 -11.16 -12.87
N MET A 301 -12.87 -11.13 -12.57
CA MET A 301 -13.71 -9.92 -12.57
C MET A 301 -14.38 -9.72 -11.20
N TRP A 302 -14.57 -8.45 -10.81
CA TRP A 302 -15.53 -8.05 -9.80
C TRP A 302 -16.95 -8.30 -10.32
N GLN A 303 -17.68 -9.10 -9.56
CA GLN A 303 -19.12 -9.25 -9.69
C GLN A 303 -19.71 -8.51 -8.48
N SER A 304 -20.20 -7.29 -8.68
CA SER A 304 -20.87 -6.52 -7.63
C SER A 304 -22.35 -6.38 -7.97
N ASP A 305 -23.21 -6.65 -6.99
CA ASP A 305 -24.68 -6.55 -7.04
C ASP A 305 -25.18 -5.15 -7.51
N ALA A 306 -24.34 -4.11 -7.42
CA ALA A 306 -24.69 -2.73 -7.78
C ALA A 306 -24.42 -2.35 -9.25
N ARG A 307 -23.74 -3.19 -10.05
CA ARG A 307 -23.35 -2.83 -11.43
C ARG A 307 -23.86 -3.84 -12.43
N LYS A 308 -24.60 -3.35 -13.42
CA LYS A 308 -25.08 -4.14 -14.57
C LYS A 308 -23.94 -4.72 -15.44
N ASN A 309 -22.69 -4.32 -15.21
CA ASN A 309 -21.53 -4.70 -16.01
C ASN A 309 -20.40 -5.24 -15.11
N PRO A 310 -19.95 -6.50 -15.27
CA PRO A 310 -18.76 -7.01 -14.61
C PRO A 310 -17.51 -6.19 -15.00
N ARG A 311 -16.61 -5.96 -14.05
CA ARG A 311 -15.34 -5.24 -14.29
C ARG A 311 -14.14 -6.13 -13.96
N PRO A 312 -13.02 -6.10 -14.69
CA PRO A 312 -11.82 -6.83 -14.31
C PRO A 312 -11.34 -6.39 -12.92
N ILE A 313 -10.67 -7.31 -12.19
CA ILE A 313 -10.05 -6.94 -10.93
C ILE A 313 -8.96 -5.90 -11.18
N SER A 314 -9.09 -4.73 -10.55
CA SER A 314 -8.14 -3.63 -10.67
C SER A 314 -6.72 -4.08 -10.33
N THR A 315 -5.87 -3.99 -11.33
CA THR A 315 -4.54 -4.61 -11.35
C THR A 315 -3.53 -3.54 -11.75
N ALA A 316 -2.39 -3.47 -11.06
CA ALA A 316 -1.30 -2.61 -11.50
C ALA A 316 -0.58 -3.24 -12.69
N LEU A 317 -0.14 -2.42 -13.64
CA LEU A 317 0.39 -2.88 -14.92
C LEU A 317 1.65 -3.75 -14.80
N PHE A 318 2.39 -3.60 -13.71
CA PHE A 318 3.66 -4.29 -13.50
C PHE A 318 3.78 -4.91 -12.11
N PRO A 319 4.57 -5.99 -11.97
CA PRO A 319 4.93 -6.54 -10.67
C PRO A 319 5.85 -5.57 -9.92
N VAL A 320 5.79 -5.64 -8.59
CA VAL A 320 6.81 -5.08 -7.70
C VAL A 320 8.00 -6.02 -7.69
N VAL A 321 9.22 -5.49 -7.77
CA VAL A 321 10.45 -6.26 -7.66
C VAL A 321 11.11 -5.99 -6.33
N LEU A 322 11.34 -7.08 -5.58
CA LEU A 322 12.03 -7.07 -4.30
C LEU A 322 13.46 -7.65 -4.46
N PRO A 323 14.45 -7.10 -3.74
CA PRO A 323 15.74 -7.73 -3.52
C PRO A 323 15.56 -9.15 -2.99
N ASN A 324 16.46 -10.04 -3.39
CA ASN A 324 16.34 -11.46 -3.05
C ASN A 324 16.34 -11.74 -1.55
N ASP A 325 17.14 -11.00 -0.78
CA ASP A 325 17.19 -11.07 0.68
C ASP A 325 15.86 -10.61 1.32
N ILE A 326 15.29 -9.50 0.86
CA ILE A 326 13.99 -9.01 1.36
C ILE A 326 12.84 -9.97 0.99
N TYR A 327 12.86 -10.52 -0.22
CA TYR A 327 11.87 -11.51 -0.65
C TYR A 327 11.92 -12.77 0.23
N ALA A 328 13.12 -13.33 0.42
CA ALA A 328 13.34 -14.51 1.26
C ALA A 328 13.03 -14.24 2.75
N GLU A 329 13.32 -13.03 3.24
CA GLU A 329 12.96 -12.63 4.60
C GLU A 329 11.44 -12.56 4.77
N ALA A 330 10.71 -12.04 3.78
CA ALA A 330 9.24 -12.01 3.82
C ALA A 330 8.63 -13.42 3.85
N GLU A 331 9.15 -14.35 3.05
CA GLU A 331 8.75 -15.77 3.07
C GLU A 331 8.96 -16.38 4.46
N ARG A 332 10.19 -16.29 4.98
CA ARG A 332 10.56 -16.85 6.30
C ARG A 332 9.74 -16.25 7.44
N LEU A 333 9.56 -14.93 7.47
CA LEU A 333 8.76 -14.27 8.51
C LEU A 333 7.28 -14.63 8.42
N ALA A 334 6.74 -14.86 7.22
CA ALA A 334 5.37 -15.31 7.04
C ALA A 334 5.17 -16.74 7.58
N GLU A 335 6.06 -17.67 7.23
CA GLU A 335 6.04 -19.04 7.77
C GLU A 335 6.15 -19.05 9.30
N ALA A 336 7.06 -18.25 9.86
CA ALA A 336 7.20 -18.08 11.31
C ALA A 336 5.93 -17.50 11.95
N ALA A 337 5.28 -16.52 11.31
CA ALA A 337 4.04 -15.94 11.81
C ALA A 337 2.89 -16.95 11.84
N VAL A 338 2.79 -17.83 10.84
CA VAL A 338 1.78 -18.90 10.79
C VAL A 338 2.05 -19.96 11.85
N SER A 339 3.31 -20.35 12.02
CA SER A 339 3.73 -21.29 13.07
C SER A 339 3.42 -20.74 14.46
N LEU A 340 3.77 -19.48 14.70
CA LEU A 340 3.50 -18.78 15.95
C LEU A 340 2.00 -18.65 16.23
N ALA A 341 1.22 -18.21 15.23
CA ALA A 341 -0.24 -18.12 15.33
C ALA A 341 -0.86 -19.47 15.72
N THR A 342 -0.42 -20.55 15.08
CA THR A 342 -0.87 -21.91 15.39
C THR A 342 -0.55 -22.31 16.83
N LYS A 343 0.68 -22.07 17.32
CA LYS A 343 1.07 -22.34 18.72
C LYS A 343 0.25 -21.52 19.70
N THR A 344 0.03 -20.24 19.40
CA THR A 344 -0.77 -19.35 20.24
C THR A 344 -2.22 -19.81 20.30
N THR A 345 -2.82 -20.22 19.18
CA THR A 345 -4.18 -20.78 19.17
C THR A 345 -4.28 -22.02 20.05
N ARG A 346 -3.29 -22.93 19.97
CA ARG A 346 -3.25 -24.13 20.83
C ARG A 346 -3.22 -23.77 22.30
N LEU A 347 -2.32 -22.87 22.69
CA LEU A 347 -2.23 -22.36 24.06
C LEU A 347 -3.57 -21.76 24.52
N VAL A 348 -4.16 -20.88 23.72
CA VAL A 348 -5.42 -20.21 24.04
C VAL A 348 -6.55 -21.23 24.21
N VAL A 349 -6.65 -22.26 23.36
CA VAL A 349 -7.67 -23.30 23.45
C VAL A 349 -7.50 -24.16 24.72
N GLN A 350 -6.26 -24.44 25.12
CA GLN A 350 -5.93 -25.23 26.31
C GLN A 350 -6.10 -24.43 27.63
N ASP A 351 -5.89 -23.12 27.61
CA ASP A 351 -6.00 -22.23 28.77
C ASP A 351 -7.38 -21.51 28.83
N ASP A 352 -8.25 -21.92 29.76
CA ASP A 352 -9.57 -21.33 30.03
C ASP A 352 -9.54 -19.81 30.26
N SER A 353 -8.49 -19.30 30.88
CA SER A 353 -8.35 -17.88 31.14
C SER A 353 -8.07 -17.14 29.83
N LEU A 354 -7.08 -17.58 29.06
CA LEU A 354 -6.70 -16.96 27.79
C LEU A 354 -7.81 -17.06 26.74
N SER A 355 -8.52 -18.18 26.67
CA SER A 355 -9.71 -18.36 25.82
C SER A 355 -10.74 -17.24 26.03
N ARG A 356 -11.05 -16.93 27.29
CA ARG A 356 -12.00 -15.86 27.65
C ARG A 356 -11.50 -14.48 27.22
N HIS A 357 -10.20 -14.21 27.36
CA HIS A 357 -9.58 -12.94 26.94
C HIS A 357 -9.56 -12.78 25.41
N CYS A 358 -9.56 -13.88 24.67
CA CYS A 358 -9.63 -13.87 23.20
C CYS A 358 -11.07 -13.87 22.66
N CYS A 359 -12.09 -13.79 23.54
CA CYS A 359 -13.51 -13.90 23.20
C CYS A 359 -13.88 -15.17 22.42
N LEU A 360 -13.18 -16.29 22.66
CA LEU A 360 -13.61 -17.57 22.12
C LEU A 360 -14.85 -18.04 22.88
N ASP A 361 -15.96 -18.21 22.18
CA ASP A 361 -17.14 -18.79 22.80
C ASP A 361 -16.94 -20.29 23.05
N GLY A 362 -17.83 -20.89 23.87
CA GLY A 362 -17.72 -22.29 24.24
C GLY A 362 -17.78 -23.25 23.03
N SER A 363 -18.47 -22.87 21.95
CA SER A 363 -18.55 -23.69 20.74
C SER A 363 -17.26 -23.64 19.94
N ASP A 364 -16.67 -22.45 19.75
CA ASP A 364 -15.39 -22.27 19.06
C ASP A 364 -14.28 -23.05 19.75
N ARG A 365 -14.22 -22.90 21.08
CA ARG A 365 -13.22 -23.57 21.90
C ARG A 365 -13.36 -25.08 21.84
N GLU A 366 -14.57 -25.61 21.98
CA GLU A 366 -14.81 -27.05 21.91
C GLU A 366 -14.49 -27.61 20.52
N TRP A 367 -14.86 -26.88 19.46
CA TRP A 367 -14.57 -27.28 18.09
C TRP A 367 -13.08 -27.32 17.81
N ALA A 368 -12.34 -26.33 18.31
CA ALA A 368 -10.88 -26.28 18.23
C ALA A 368 -10.20 -27.37 19.06
N ARG A 369 -10.68 -27.63 20.28
CA ARG A 369 -10.16 -28.72 21.15
C ARG A 369 -10.29 -30.07 20.47
N LEU A 370 -11.45 -30.35 19.87
CA LEU A 370 -11.69 -31.56 19.10
C LEU A 370 -10.72 -31.71 17.91
N SER A 371 -10.39 -30.60 17.23
CA SER A 371 -9.37 -30.59 16.18
C SER A 371 -8.00 -31.04 16.70
N LEU A 372 -7.60 -30.55 17.88
CA LEU A 372 -6.34 -30.95 18.53
C LEU A 372 -6.33 -32.43 18.91
N GLU A 373 -7.44 -32.94 19.47
CA GLU A 373 -7.59 -34.36 19.82
C GLU A 373 -7.43 -35.30 18.62
N ARG A 374 -7.75 -34.80 17.42
CA ARG A 374 -7.59 -35.54 16.15
C ARG A 374 -6.21 -35.40 15.51
N GLY A 375 -5.34 -34.57 16.10
CA GLY A 375 -4.08 -34.15 15.48
C GLY A 375 -4.32 -33.42 14.17
N ASP A 376 -5.36 -32.59 14.12
CA ASP A 376 -5.66 -31.64 13.05
C ASP A 376 -5.31 -30.23 13.55
N ASP A 377 -4.03 -30.00 13.79
CA ASP A 377 -3.51 -28.81 14.47
C ASP A 377 -2.77 -27.85 13.53
N ARG A 378 -2.86 -28.07 12.21
CA ARG A 378 -2.14 -27.28 11.20
C ARG A 378 -3.06 -26.31 10.48
N VAL A 379 -2.52 -25.14 10.13
CA VAL A 379 -3.13 -24.22 9.17
C VAL A 379 -2.78 -24.69 7.75
N GLN A 380 -3.78 -25.02 6.92
CA GLN A 380 -3.55 -25.51 5.57
C GLN A 380 -3.39 -24.38 4.55
N VAL A 381 -4.17 -23.31 4.66
CA VAL A 381 -4.22 -22.20 3.70
C VAL A 381 -4.26 -20.86 4.45
N THR A 382 -3.25 -20.02 4.29
CA THR A 382 -3.24 -18.69 4.93
C THR A 382 -2.56 -17.63 4.08
N ARG A 383 -2.85 -16.36 4.39
CA ARG A 383 -2.14 -15.20 3.83
C ARG A 383 -1.68 -14.30 4.97
N VAL A 384 -0.38 -14.06 5.06
CA VAL A 384 0.22 -13.14 6.04
C VAL A 384 0.38 -11.77 5.40
N ASP A 385 -0.27 -10.76 5.97
CA ASP A 385 -0.18 -9.38 5.49
C ASP A 385 0.93 -8.64 6.26
N MET A 386 1.85 -8.04 5.50
CA MET A 386 3.07 -7.40 5.97
C MET A 386 3.26 -6.03 5.32
N THR A 387 4.02 -5.15 5.97
CA THR A 387 4.50 -3.92 5.34
C THR A 387 6.01 -3.81 5.41
N TYR A 388 6.60 -3.14 4.43
CA TYR A 388 8.02 -2.86 4.35
C TYR A 388 8.25 -1.35 4.45
N TYR A 389 8.96 -0.91 5.50
CA TYR A 389 9.24 0.49 5.73
C TYR A 389 10.62 0.68 6.35
N ARG A 390 11.41 1.62 5.80
CA ARG A 390 12.78 1.94 6.26
C ARG A 390 13.66 0.70 6.49
N GLY A 391 13.68 -0.21 5.51
CA GLY A 391 14.53 -1.39 5.57
C GLY A 391 14.01 -2.52 6.47
N LYS A 392 12.75 -2.45 6.93
CA LYS A 392 12.20 -3.41 7.88
C LYS A 392 10.85 -3.95 7.44
N LEU A 393 10.72 -5.27 7.46
CA LEU A 393 9.44 -5.98 7.32
C LEU A 393 8.71 -6.03 8.67
N ASN A 394 7.40 -5.81 8.64
CA ASN A 394 6.56 -5.98 9.83
C ASN A 394 5.30 -6.76 9.46
N VAL A 395 5.04 -7.83 10.19
CA VAL A 395 3.81 -8.63 10.09
C VAL A 395 2.73 -7.96 10.92
N PHE A 396 1.57 -7.66 10.36
CA PHE A 396 0.49 -7.03 11.14
C PHE A 396 -0.83 -7.79 11.11
N GLU A 397 -0.96 -8.86 10.31
CA GLU A 397 -2.14 -9.72 10.27
C GLU A 397 -1.83 -11.09 9.65
N VAL A 398 -2.40 -12.15 10.24
CA VAL A 398 -2.45 -13.51 9.68
C VAL A 398 -3.88 -13.79 9.27
N ASN A 399 -4.15 -14.01 7.99
CA ASN A 399 -5.48 -14.30 7.47
C ASN A 399 -5.62 -15.81 7.25
N ALA A 400 -6.24 -16.51 8.20
CA ALA A 400 -6.42 -17.96 8.13
C ALA A 400 -7.89 -18.39 7.98
N ASP A 401 -8.84 -17.46 8.09
CA ASP A 401 -10.26 -17.73 7.80
C ASP A 401 -10.60 -17.26 6.38
N SER A 402 -10.69 -18.22 5.45
CA SER A 402 -10.98 -17.99 4.03
C SER A 402 -10.14 -16.87 3.37
N PRO A 403 -8.79 -16.98 3.35
CA PRO A 403 -7.98 -16.03 2.61
C PRO A 403 -8.36 -16.08 1.11
N GLY A 404 -8.48 -14.92 0.45
CA GLY A 404 -8.87 -14.82 -0.95
C GLY A 404 -7.82 -14.17 -1.85
N GLY A 405 -7.99 -14.28 -3.17
CA GLY A 405 -7.13 -13.66 -4.18
C GLY A 405 -6.18 -14.61 -4.91
N MET A 406 -6.21 -15.91 -4.58
CA MET A 406 -5.29 -16.90 -5.15
C MET A 406 -5.53 -17.13 -6.64
N TYR A 407 -6.79 -17.14 -7.07
CA TYR A 407 -7.08 -17.27 -8.50
C TYR A 407 -6.56 -16.06 -9.28
N HIS A 408 -6.77 -14.86 -8.72
CA HIS A 408 -6.26 -13.63 -9.31
C HIS A 408 -4.73 -13.64 -9.38
N PHE A 409 -4.07 -14.05 -8.30
CA PHE A 409 -2.62 -14.24 -8.24
C PHE A 409 -2.10 -15.15 -9.36
N ASP A 410 -2.66 -16.34 -9.53
CA ASP A 410 -2.22 -17.31 -10.55
C ASP A 410 -2.38 -16.75 -11.97
N LYS A 411 -3.47 -16.02 -12.22
CA LYS A 411 -3.68 -15.34 -13.51
C LYS A 411 -2.66 -14.24 -13.75
N LEU A 412 -2.45 -13.35 -12.79
CA LEU A 412 -1.43 -12.32 -12.90
C LEU A 412 -0.04 -12.91 -13.11
N SER A 413 0.28 -13.99 -12.40
CA SER A 413 1.59 -14.62 -12.48
C SER A 413 1.86 -15.15 -13.89
N SER A 414 0.90 -15.88 -14.45
CA SER A 414 0.98 -16.38 -15.83
C SER A 414 1.12 -15.25 -16.85
N ARG A 415 0.40 -14.13 -16.67
CA ARG A 415 0.46 -12.97 -17.58
C ARG A 415 1.78 -12.23 -17.49
N PHE A 416 2.23 -11.92 -16.28
CA PHE A 416 3.52 -11.25 -16.09
C PHE A 416 4.69 -12.11 -16.56
N LEU A 417 4.64 -13.44 -16.40
CA LEU A 417 5.64 -14.34 -16.96
C LEU A 417 5.72 -14.17 -18.49
N GLY A 418 4.58 -14.16 -19.18
CA GLY A 418 4.51 -13.93 -20.63
C GLY A 418 5.09 -12.57 -21.04
N TYR A 419 4.69 -11.51 -20.33
CA TYR A 419 5.15 -10.14 -20.62
C TYR A 419 6.65 -9.93 -20.33
N MET A 420 7.14 -10.38 -19.19
CA MET A 420 8.56 -10.22 -18.84
C MET A 420 9.46 -10.99 -19.82
N SER A 421 9.00 -12.16 -20.27
CA SER A 421 9.71 -12.96 -21.27
C SER A 421 9.74 -12.29 -22.64
N SER A 422 8.61 -11.72 -23.11
CA SER A 422 8.57 -10.99 -24.39
C SER A 422 9.38 -9.70 -24.35
N LEU A 423 9.50 -9.07 -23.19
CA LEU A 423 10.35 -7.91 -22.96
C LEU A 423 11.83 -8.28 -22.72
N GLY A 424 12.18 -9.56 -22.64
CA GLY A 424 13.58 -9.99 -22.41
C GLY A 424 14.15 -9.53 -21.07
N ILE A 425 13.30 -9.40 -20.04
CA ILE A 425 13.71 -8.99 -18.70
C ILE A 425 14.17 -10.23 -17.93
N GLY A 426 15.43 -10.61 -18.15
CA GLY A 426 16.03 -11.83 -17.58
C GLY A 426 16.42 -11.72 -16.11
N GLN A 427 16.57 -10.50 -15.59
CA GLN A 427 17.02 -10.19 -14.23
C GLN A 427 15.94 -10.40 -13.16
N ILE A 428 14.70 -10.66 -13.55
CA ILE A 428 13.62 -10.96 -12.61
C ILE A 428 13.39 -12.46 -12.59
N GLN A 429 13.25 -13.02 -11.40
CA GLN A 429 12.76 -14.38 -11.19
C GLN A 429 11.26 -14.30 -10.87
N PRO A 430 10.39 -14.58 -11.87
CA PRO A 430 8.95 -14.64 -11.64
C PRO A 430 8.62 -15.85 -10.76
N ASN A 431 7.53 -15.74 -10.01
CA ASN A 431 6.98 -16.88 -9.30
C ASN A 431 6.29 -17.83 -10.29
N THR A 432 6.72 -19.09 -10.36
CA THR A 432 6.12 -20.09 -11.26
C THR A 432 5.20 -21.08 -10.54
N ALA A 433 5.06 -20.98 -9.22
CA ALA A 433 4.15 -21.82 -8.46
C ALA A 433 2.70 -21.40 -8.72
N SER A 434 1.80 -22.39 -8.86
CA SER A 434 0.36 -22.16 -8.84
C SER A 434 -0.15 -22.30 -7.42
N LEU A 435 -0.68 -21.21 -6.87
CA LEU A 435 -1.33 -21.21 -5.56
C LEU A 435 -2.58 -22.08 -5.56
N CYS A 436 -3.36 -22.05 -6.64
CA CYS A 436 -4.58 -22.85 -6.73
C CYS A 436 -4.27 -24.35 -6.73
N ASP A 437 -3.25 -24.80 -7.48
CA ASP A 437 -2.85 -26.21 -7.47
C ASP A 437 -2.28 -26.63 -6.11
N ALA A 438 -1.46 -25.78 -5.48
CA ALA A 438 -0.93 -26.04 -4.14
C ALA A 438 -2.05 -26.20 -3.07
N ILE A 439 -3.08 -25.37 -3.14
CA ILE A 439 -4.27 -25.49 -2.26
C ILE A 439 -5.02 -26.79 -2.55
N VAL A 440 -5.20 -27.17 -3.81
CA VAL A 440 -5.81 -28.45 -4.18
C VAL A 440 -5.01 -29.62 -3.62
N ASP A 441 -3.68 -29.56 -3.69
CA ASP A 441 -2.80 -30.57 -3.10
C ASP A 441 -2.97 -30.65 -1.59
N GLN A 442 -3.01 -29.52 -0.89
CA GLN A 442 -3.26 -29.48 0.55
C GLN A 442 -4.63 -30.00 0.94
N LEU A 443 -5.68 -29.72 0.16
CA LEU A 443 -7.02 -30.29 0.38
C LEU A 443 -7.01 -31.82 0.33
N PHE A 444 -6.33 -32.41 -0.67
CA PHE A 444 -6.22 -33.86 -0.80
C PHE A 444 -5.30 -34.48 0.25
N GLU A 445 -4.17 -33.84 0.57
CA GLU A 445 -3.27 -34.28 1.62
C GLU A 445 -4.00 -34.36 2.97
N HIS A 446 -4.73 -33.28 3.30
CA HIS A 446 -5.47 -33.21 4.55
C HIS A 446 -6.58 -34.26 4.63
N TRP A 447 -7.34 -34.44 3.56
CA TRP A 447 -8.38 -35.47 3.49
C TRP A 447 -7.81 -36.90 3.57
N ARG A 448 -6.69 -37.20 2.90
CA ARG A 448 -6.02 -38.51 3.01
C ARG A 448 -5.57 -38.79 4.44
N GLY A 449 -4.94 -37.80 5.08
CA GLY A 449 -4.53 -37.90 6.47
C GLY A 449 -5.71 -38.13 7.43
N TRP A 450 -6.89 -37.60 7.11
CA TRP A 450 -8.12 -37.86 7.85
C TRP A 450 -8.65 -39.28 7.64
N ILE A 451 -8.71 -39.78 6.40
CA ILE A 451 -9.16 -41.15 6.09
C ILE A 451 -8.24 -42.19 6.72
N ASP A 452 -6.92 -42.00 6.63
CA ASP A 452 -5.94 -42.97 7.13
C ASP A 452 -6.05 -43.20 8.64
N LYS A 453 -6.60 -42.20 9.37
CA LYS A 453 -6.86 -42.26 10.81
C LYS A 453 -8.20 -42.91 11.17
N ASP A 454 -9.18 -43.03 10.26
CA ASP A 454 -10.50 -43.63 10.56
C ASP A 454 -10.64 -45.05 9.99
N PRO A 455 -10.51 -46.11 10.82
CA PRO A 455 -10.64 -47.49 10.37
C PRO A 455 -12.05 -47.85 9.88
N ARG A 456 -13.07 -47.00 10.12
CA ARG A 456 -14.46 -47.23 9.68
C ARG A 456 -14.67 -46.88 8.20
N GLN A 457 -13.72 -46.22 7.55
CA GLN A 457 -13.81 -45.91 6.12
C GLN A 457 -13.30 -47.09 5.29
N SER A 458 -14.24 -47.93 4.86
CA SER A 458 -13.98 -49.22 4.21
C SER A 458 -13.42 -49.11 2.79
N ASP A 459 -13.45 -47.94 2.16
CA ASP A 459 -12.95 -47.74 0.81
C ASP A 459 -11.91 -46.61 0.75
N ARG A 460 -10.64 -46.96 1.02
CA ARG A 460 -9.50 -46.05 0.89
C ARG A 460 -9.24 -45.58 -0.54
N ASN A 461 -9.86 -46.22 -1.53
CA ASN A 461 -9.74 -45.84 -2.94
C ASN A 461 -10.87 -44.92 -3.41
N ALA A 462 -11.92 -44.73 -2.59
CA ALA A 462 -13.00 -43.81 -2.89
C ALA A 462 -12.46 -42.38 -3.01
N GLN A 463 -12.95 -41.61 -3.99
CA GLN A 463 -12.65 -40.18 -4.08
C GLN A 463 -13.64 -39.41 -3.18
N PRO A 464 -13.21 -38.27 -2.59
CA PRO A 464 -14.10 -37.49 -1.73
C PRO A 464 -15.23 -36.85 -2.53
N ARG A 465 -16.36 -36.65 -1.86
CA ARG A 465 -17.38 -35.68 -2.23
C ARG A 465 -17.04 -34.35 -1.55
N ILE A 466 -16.64 -33.37 -2.34
CA ILE A 466 -16.12 -32.09 -1.87
C ILE A 466 -17.18 -31.01 -2.04
N ALA A 467 -17.52 -30.32 -0.96
CA ALA A 467 -18.32 -29.10 -1.00
C ALA A 467 -17.41 -27.88 -0.82
N ILE A 468 -17.50 -26.92 -1.74
CA ILE A 468 -16.94 -25.57 -1.56
C ILE A 468 -18.06 -24.72 -0.95
N VAL A 469 -17.92 -24.38 0.32
CA VAL A 469 -19.00 -23.77 1.12
C VAL A 469 -18.82 -22.27 1.23
N GLU A 470 -19.81 -21.50 0.76
CA GLU A 470 -19.85 -20.02 0.85
C GLU A 470 -21.22 -19.56 1.37
N HIS A 471 -21.32 -18.35 1.92
CA HIS A 471 -22.59 -17.77 2.34
C HIS A 471 -23.50 -17.44 1.15
N ASP A 472 -22.99 -16.67 0.18
CA ASP A 472 -23.75 -16.21 -0.98
C ASP A 472 -22.85 -16.09 -2.23
N PHE A 473 -22.99 -17.04 -3.15
CA PHE A 473 -22.18 -17.08 -4.37
C PHE A 473 -22.40 -15.89 -5.31
N VAL A 474 -23.59 -15.29 -5.29
CA VAL A 474 -23.96 -14.24 -6.25
C VAL A 474 -23.38 -12.89 -5.82
N ARG A 475 -23.33 -12.65 -4.51
CA ARG A 475 -22.83 -11.39 -3.94
C ARG A 475 -21.31 -11.33 -3.77
N TRP A 476 -20.66 -12.48 -3.67
CA TRP A 476 -19.24 -12.53 -3.33
C TRP A 476 -18.31 -12.54 -4.54
N GLN A 477 -17.27 -11.72 -4.45
CA GLN A 477 -16.28 -11.52 -5.52
C GLN A 477 -15.37 -12.74 -5.75
N SER A 478 -15.43 -13.71 -4.87
CA SER A 478 -14.67 -14.97 -4.93
C SER A 478 -15.31 -16.01 -5.87
N LEU A 479 -16.48 -15.74 -6.49
CA LEU A 479 -17.14 -16.73 -7.35
C LEU A 479 -16.25 -17.30 -8.47
N PRO A 480 -15.49 -16.48 -9.23
CA PRO A 480 -14.57 -17.02 -10.24
C PRO A 480 -13.50 -17.94 -9.64
N GLU A 481 -13.00 -17.61 -8.45
CA GLU A 481 -12.03 -18.42 -7.72
C GLU A 481 -12.63 -19.76 -7.29
N MET A 482 -13.86 -19.78 -6.78
CA MET A 482 -14.57 -21.00 -6.39
C MET A 482 -14.89 -21.91 -7.58
N LEU A 483 -15.33 -21.33 -8.70
CA LEU A 483 -15.55 -22.09 -9.95
C LEU A 483 -14.23 -22.69 -10.48
N ASN A 484 -13.12 -21.96 -10.35
CA ASN A 484 -11.81 -22.49 -10.71
C ASN A 484 -11.42 -23.67 -9.80
N PHE A 485 -11.60 -23.55 -8.48
CA PHE A 485 -11.36 -24.66 -7.55
C PHE A 485 -12.25 -25.88 -7.86
N GLN A 486 -13.55 -25.67 -8.14
CA GLN A 486 -14.45 -26.75 -8.55
C GLN A 486 -13.89 -27.52 -9.76
N LYS A 487 -13.43 -26.78 -10.78
CA LYS A 487 -12.81 -27.36 -11.98
C LYS A 487 -11.51 -28.11 -11.67
N LEU A 488 -10.59 -27.51 -10.92
CA LEU A 488 -9.29 -28.11 -10.61
C LEU A 488 -9.43 -29.39 -9.77
N LEU A 489 -10.28 -29.36 -8.73
CA LEU A 489 -10.58 -30.52 -7.91
C LEU A 489 -11.23 -31.64 -8.74
N GLY A 490 -12.22 -31.30 -9.59
CA GLY A 490 -12.85 -32.28 -10.48
C GLY A 490 -11.87 -32.92 -11.46
N ASN A 491 -10.98 -32.12 -12.05
CA ASN A 491 -9.92 -32.60 -12.93
C ASN A 491 -8.96 -33.55 -12.20
N ARG A 492 -8.56 -33.21 -10.97
CA ARG A 492 -7.64 -34.02 -10.17
C ARG A 492 -8.22 -35.40 -9.85
N MET A 493 -9.53 -35.48 -9.61
CA MET A 493 -10.24 -36.74 -9.37
C MET A 493 -10.60 -37.52 -10.65
N LYS A 494 -10.30 -36.98 -11.84
CA LYS A 494 -10.60 -37.61 -13.14
C LYS A 494 -12.07 -38.05 -13.28
N GLY A 495 -12.99 -37.27 -12.70
CA GLY A 495 -14.43 -37.56 -12.69
C GLY A 495 -14.90 -38.69 -11.77
N LYS A 496 -14.01 -39.30 -10.96
CA LYS A 496 -14.37 -40.37 -10.01
C LYS A 496 -14.94 -39.86 -8.68
N GLY A 497 -14.82 -38.57 -8.41
CA GLY A 497 -15.40 -37.89 -7.24
C GLY A 497 -16.42 -36.84 -7.65
N HIS A 498 -16.95 -36.10 -6.67
CA HIS A 498 -17.95 -35.05 -6.91
C HIS A 498 -17.53 -33.75 -6.23
N VAL A 499 -17.52 -32.64 -6.96
CA VAL A 499 -17.20 -31.30 -6.41
C VAL A 499 -18.31 -30.35 -6.77
N PHE A 500 -18.87 -29.68 -5.76
CA PHE A 500 -19.98 -28.76 -5.98
C PHE A 500 -19.87 -27.53 -5.08
N LEU A 501 -20.45 -26.43 -5.56
CA LEU A 501 -20.65 -25.22 -4.78
C LEU A 501 -21.87 -25.40 -3.89
N CYS A 502 -21.74 -25.10 -2.60
CA CYS A 502 -22.78 -25.29 -1.60
C CYS A 502 -22.97 -24.02 -0.77
N GLU A 503 -24.20 -23.53 -0.62
CA GLU A 503 -24.44 -22.42 0.29
C GLU A 503 -24.47 -22.93 1.73
N ALA A 504 -23.87 -22.16 2.63
CA ALA A 504 -23.77 -22.50 4.04
C ALA A 504 -25.15 -22.81 4.64
N ASN A 505 -26.15 -21.97 4.39
CA ASN A 505 -27.52 -22.10 4.90
C ASN A 505 -28.31 -23.33 4.36
N THR A 506 -27.70 -24.17 3.53
CA THR A 506 -28.31 -25.42 3.02
C THR A 506 -27.72 -26.68 3.66
N LEU A 507 -26.71 -26.53 4.50
CA LEU A 507 -26.04 -27.64 5.18
C LEU A 507 -26.95 -28.26 6.23
N GLU A 508 -27.06 -29.58 6.19
CA GLU A 508 -27.86 -30.38 7.14
C GLU A 508 -27.06 -31.62 7.55
N TYR A 509 -27.12 -31.99 8.83
CA TYR A 509 -26.51 -33.20 9.37
C TYR A 509 -27.58 -34.14 9.95
N ASP A 510 -27.66 -35.37 9.45
CA ASP A 510 -28.67 -36.37 9.85
C ASP A 510 -28.17 -37.39 10.88
N GLY A 511 -26.99 -37.15 11.48
CA GLY A 511 -26.31 -38.09 12.38
C GLY A 511 -25.44 -39.13 11.67
N LYS A 512 -25.43 -39.16 10.34
CA LYS A 512 -24.59 -40.06 9.52
C LYS A 512 -23.78 -39.31 8.48
N HIS A 513 -24.40 -38.36 7.79
CA HIS A 513 -23.82 -37.63 6.69
C HIS A 513 -24.11 -36.14 6.82
N LEU A 514 -23.07 -35.32 6.66
CA LEU A 514 -23.30 -33.93 6.30
C LEU A 514 -23.77 -33.89 4.85
N THR A 515 -24.83 -33.15 4.57
CA THR A 515 -25.34 -32.95 3.22
C THR A 515 -25.48 -31.47 2.91
N GLY A 516 -25.33 -31.12 1.63
CA GLY A 516 -25.52 -29.76 1.14
C GLY A 516 -26.27 -29.74 -0.19
N VAL A 517 -26.90 -28.62 -0.52
CA VAL A 517 -27.60 -28.45 -1.81
C VAL A 517 -26.65 -27.81 -2.80
N GLU A 518 -26.45 -28.47 -3.94
CA GLU A 518 -25.64 -27.93 -5.03
C GLU A 518 -26.25 -26.62 -5.56
N SER A 519 -25.40 -25.61 -5.71
CA SER A 519 -25.73 -24.37 -6.41
C SER A 519 -25.26 -24.47 -7.86
N MET A 520 -26.20 -24.66 -8.78
CA MET A 520 -25.94 -24.65 -10.22
C MET A 520 -25.89 -23.20 -10.69
N ILE A 521 -24.68 -22.70 -10.94
CA ILE A 521 -24.43 -21.33 -11.38
C ILE A 521 -24.28 -21.30 -12.91
N GLN A 522 -25.08 -20.48 -13.58
CA GLN A 522 -24.93 -20.17 -15.00
C GLN A 522 -24.53 -18.69 -15.14
N ILE A 523 -23.40 -18.44 -15.80
CA ILE A 523 -22.93 -17.09 -16.12
C ILE A 523 -23.22 -16.83 -17.59
N GLU A 524 -24.25 -16.03 -17.86
CA GLU A 524 -24.58 -15.50 -19.19
C GLU A 524 -24.08 -14.05 -19.29
N ARG A 525 -23.97 -13.50 -20.51
CA ARG A 525 -23.13 -12.32 -20.83
C ARG A 525 -23.16 -11.16 -19.82
N ASN A 526 -24.28 -10.91 -19.12
CA ASN A 526 -24.35 -9.95 -18.02
C ASN A 526 -25.16 -10.44 -16.79
N GLU A 527 -25.51 -11.72 -16.70
CA GLU A 527 -26.38 -12.23 -15.62
C GLU A 527 -25.84 -13.52 -15.02
N ILE A 528 -25.83 -13.58 -13.70
CA ILE A 528 -25.55 -14.80 -12.95
C ILE A 528 -26.90 -15.36 -12.52
N THR A 529 -27.31 -16.47 -13.13
CA THR A 529 -28.49 -17.19 -12.67
C THR A 529 -28.06 -18.36 -11.79
N LYS A 530 -28.77 -18.52 -10.68
CA LYS A 530 -28.55 -19.59 -9.71
C LYS A 530 -29.78 -20.47 -9.65
N LYS A 531 -29.58 -21.77 -9.88
CA LYS A 531 -30.62 -22.80 -9.73
C LYS A 531 -30.20 -23.78 -8.63
N LYS A 532 -31.17 -24.20 -7.82
CA LYS A 532 -30.95 -25.25 -6.82
C LYS A 532 -30.79 -26.59 -7.53
N GLY A 533 -29.68 -27.25 -7.29
CA GLY A 533 -29.36 -28.60 -7.73
C GLY A 533 -29.88 -29.66 -6.76
N ARG A 534 -29.23 -30.82 -6.77
CA ARG A 534 -29.57 -31.94 -5.87
C ARG A 534 -28.86 -31.78 -4.52
N ARG A 535 -29.39 -32.45 -3.49
CA ARG A 535 -28.73 -32.58 -2.19
C ARG A 535 -27.71 -33.72 -2.28
N HIS A 536 -26.48 -33.46 -1.86
CA HIS A 536 -25.37 -34.41 -1.90
C HIS A 536 -24.74 -34.58 -0.52
N PRO A 537 -24.36 -35.81 -0.15
CA PRO A 537 -23.48 -36.05 1.00
C PRO A 537 -22.07 -35.48 0.76
N ILE A 538 -21.41 -35.09 1.85
CA ILE A 538 -20.13 -34.38 1.86
C ILE A 538 -19.14 -35.17 2.71
N ASP A 539 -17.91 -35.35 2.19
CA ASP A 539 -16.78 -35.94 2.91
C ASP A 539 -15.73 -34.88 3.26
N LEU A 540 -15.54 -33.88 2.38
CA LEU A 540 -14.59 -32.80 2.55
C LEU A 540 -15.27 -31.45 2.34
N VAL A 541 -15.13 -30.55 3.31
CA VAL A 541 -15.60 -29.17 3.24
C VAL A 541 -14.41 -28.26 3.00
N TYR A 542 -14.36 -27.61 1.83
CA TYR A 542 -13.51 -26.45 1.63
C TYR A 542 -14.29 -25.20 2.03
N LYS A 543 -14.04 -24.69 3.24
CA LYS A 543 -14.77 -23.57 3.83
C LYS A 543 -14.28 -22.25 3.23
N ARG A 544 -15.17 -21.55 2.52
CA ARG A 544 -14.96 -20.20 1.98
C ARG A 544 -15.80 -19.13 2.68
N VAL A 545 -16.92 -19.53 3.27
CA VAL A 545 -17.69 -18.68 4.19
C VAL A 545 -16.83 -18.27 5.39
N LEU A 546 -16.87 -17.01 5.80
CA LEU A 546 -16.20 -16.56 7.02
C LEU A 546 -16.90 -17.13 8.25
N HIS A 547 -16.13 -17.47 9.28
CA HIS A 547 -16.65 -18.06 10.51
C HIS A 547 -17.67 -17.16 11.20
N LYS A 548 -17.42 -15.85 11.22
CA LYS A 548 -18.35 -14.86 11.75
C LYS A 548 -19.68 -14.81 11.00
N ASP A 549 -19.67 -15.09 9.69
CA ASP A 549 -20.87 -15.06 8.84
C ASP A 549 -21.72 -16.34 9.02
N LEU A 550 -21.17 -17.37 9.67
CA LEU A 550 -21.93 -18.53 10.15
C LEU A 550 -22.58 -18.28 11.50
N LYS A 551 -22.14 -17.25 12.24
CA LYS A 551 -22.72 -16.90 13.53
C LYS A 551 -23.94 -15.99 13.33
N PRO A 552 -25.02 -16.17 14.11
CA PRO A 552 -26.17 -15.29 14.03
C PRO A 552 -25.73 -13.85 14.35
N ASN A 553 -26.19 -12.89 13.55
CA ASN A 553 -25.98 -11.50 13.88
C ASN A 553 -26.82 -11.15 15.13
N GLU A 554 -26.17 -11.05 16.28
CA GLU A 554 -26.83 -10.73 17.56
C GLU A 554 -27.05 -9.21 17.74
N ASN A 555 -26.57 -8.38 16.80
CA ASN A 555 -26.77 -6.94 16.86
C ASN A 555 -28.26 -6.65 16.69
N GLY A 556 -28.90 -6.20 17.79
CA GLY A 556 -30.34 -6.01 17.94
C GLY A 556 -31.01 -4.93 17.06
N GLU A 557 -30.55 -4.74 15.83
CA GLU A 557 -31.31 -4.08 14.79
C GLU A 557 -32.56 -4.90 14.44
N LYS A 558 -33.61 -4.23 13.98
CA LYS A 558 -34.83 -4.89 13.50
C LYS A 558 -34.52 -5.61 12.18
N LEU A 559 -33.93 -6.79 12.25
CA LEU A 559 -33.84 -7.70 11.11
C LEU A 559 -35.23 -7.93 10.55
N SER A 560 -35.34 -7.88 9.22
CA SER A 560 -36.53 -8.34 8.52
C SER A 560 -36.79 -9.82 8.85
N GLU A 561 -38.02 -10.28 8.68
CA GLU A 561 -38.39 -11.68 8.91
C GLU A 561 -37.54 -12.64 8.04
N LEU A 562 -37.19 -12.21 6.82
CA LEU A 562 -36.33 -12.95 5.91
C LEU A 562 -34.90 -13.09 6.46
N GLU A 563 -34.30 -11.99 6.92
CA GLU A 563 -32.94 -12.00 7.50
C GLU A 563 -32.89 -12.81 8.80
N ARG A 564 -33.94 -12.76 9.62
CA ARG A 564 -34.02 -13.59 10.83
C ARG A 564 -34.02 -15.08 10.49
N LYS A 565 -34.84 -15.48 9.51
CA LYS A 565 -34.90 -16.86 9.03
C LYS A 565 -33.60 -17.32 8.39
N GLU A 566 -32.90 -16.43 7.71
CA GLU A 566 -31.57 -16.69 7.16
C GLU A 566 -30.53 -16.90 8.28
N ASN A 567 -30.50 -16.03 9.29
CA ASN A 567 -29.64 -16.18 10.46
C ASN A 567 -29.89 -17.48 11.22
N GLU A 568 -31.16 -17.89 11.38
CA GLU A 568 -31.52 -19.18 12.00
C GLU A 568 -30.93 -20.35 11.20
N ARG A 569 -31.04 -20.32 9.86
CA ARG A 569 -30.47 -21.35 8.99
C ARG A 569 -28.94 -21.38 9.02
N LEU A 570 -28.28 -20.24 9.12
CA LEU A 570 -26.82 -20.18 9.24
C LEU A 570 -26.35 -20.76 10.57
N LYS A 571 -27.08 -20.48 11.65
CA LYS A 571 -26.84 -21.09 12.96
C LYS A 571 -27.04 -22.61 12.94
N GLU A 572 -28.09 -23.08 12.28
CA GLU A 572 -28.33 -24.52 12.07
C GLU A 572 -27.21 -25.15 11.24
N ALA A 573 -26.75 -24.47 10.18
CA ALA A 573 -25.64 -24.93 9.35
C ALA A 573 -24.31 -25.01 10.12
N LEU A 574 -24.00 -24.02 10.97
CA LEU A 574 -22.83 -24.06 11.84
C LEU A 574 -22.90 -25.25 12.80
N THR A 575 -24.07 -25.48 13.39
CA THR A 575 -24.32 -26.63 14.28
C THR A 575 -24.11 -27.94 13.52
N ALA A 576 -24.67 -28.06 12.32
CA ALA A 576 -24.50 -29.23 11.46
C ALA A 576 -23.04 -29.50 11.09
N LEU A 577 -22.25 -28.45 10.80
CA LEU A 577 -20.82 -28.55 10.55
C LEU A 577 -20.05 -29.05 11.78
N ILE A 578 -20.32 -28.47 12.96
CA ILE A 578 -19.67 -28.84 14.21
C ILE A 578 -20.02 -30.29 14.58
N ASP A 579 -21.29 -30.69 14.50
CA ASP A 579 -21.74 -32.04 14.85
C ASP A 579 -21.21 -33.10 13.88
N ALA A 580 -21.25 -32.83 12.57
CA ALA A 580 -20.66 -33.72 11.57
C ALA A 580 -19.14 -33.84 11.74
N TYR A 581 -18.46 -32.74 12.07
CA TYR A 581 -17.06 -32.79 12.44
C TYR A 581 -16.91 -33.65 13.70
N LYS A 582 -17.63 -33.39 14.80
CA LYS A 582 -17.61 -34.16 16.07
C LYS A 582 -17.78 -35.66 15.92
N ASP A 583 -18.66 -36.10 15.03
CA ASP A 583 -18.86 -37.53 14.76
C ASP A 583 -17.81 -38.15 13.82
N ASN A 584 -16.83 -37.36 13.40
CA ASN A 584 -15.76 -37.69 12.47
C ASN A 584 -16.34 -38.13 11.11
N ARG A 585 -17.35 -37.41 10.62
CA ARG A 585 -18.01 -37.68 9.33
C ARG A 585 -17.48 -36.85 8.18
N ILE A 586 -16.80 -35.75 8.50
CA ILE A 586 -16.24 -34.83 7.51
C ILE A 586 -14.82 -34.43 7.89
N CYS A 587 -14.08 -34.05 6.86
CA CYS A 587 -12.84 -33.29 6.91
C CYS A 587 -13.14 -31.82 6.55
N ILE A 588 -12.51 -30.83 7.19
CA ILE A 588 -12.74 -29.40 6.92
C ILE A 588 -11.41 -28.71 6.68
N VAL A 589 -11.34 -27.86 5.66
CA VAL A 589 -10.16 -27.03 5.37
C VAL A 589 -10.55 -25.55 5.27
N ASN A 590 -9.91 -24.65 6.02
CA ASN A 590 -8.96 -24.92 7.11
C ASN A 590 -9.62 -25.67 8.28
N SER A 591 -8.81 -26.37 9.07
CA SER A 591 -9.28 -27.00 10.31
C SER A 591 -9.78 -25.97 11.34
N PRO A 592 -10.57 -26.36 12.35
CA PRO A 592 -10.98 -25.45 13.43
C PRO A 592 -9.82 -24.68 14.08
N ILE A 593 -8.69 -25.33 14.32
CA ILE A 593 -7.48 -24.64 14.81
C ILE A 593 -6.92 -23.69 13.77
N GLY A 594 -6.86 -24.13 12.51
CA GLY A 594 -6.38 -23.29 11.41
C GLY A 594 -7.24 -22.04 11.20
N LEU A 595 -8.56 -22.16 11.34
CA LEU A 595 -9.52 -21.05 11.24
C LEU A 595 -9.27 -20.00 12.33
N LEU A 596 -9.09 -20.44 13.58
CA LEU A 596 -8.86 -19.54 14.72
C LEU A 596 -7.46 -18.91 14.73
N ALA A 597 -6.48 -19.45 13.99
CA ALA A 597 -5.14 -18.88 13.88
C ALA A 597 -5.12 -17.46 13.28
N GLY A 598 -6.21 -17.03 12.62
CA GLY A 598 -6.35 -15.68 12.08
C GLY A 598 -6.93 -14.64 13.05
N ILE A 599 -7.23 -15.00 14.30
CA ILE A 599 -7.86 -14.07 15.24
C ILE A 599 -6.84 -13.03 15.71
N LYS A 600 -7.22 -11.76 15.63
CA LYS A 600 -6.33 -10.62 15.92
C LYS A 600 -5.86 -10.56 17.38
N SER A 601 -6.67 -11.02 18.33
CA SER A 601 -6.34 -11.05 19.76
C SER A 601 -5.12 -11.95 20.07
N LEU A 602 -4.84 -12.96 19.23
CA LEU A 602 -3.68 -13.84 19.40
C LEU A 602 -2.36 -13.05 19.34
N MET A 603 -2.29 -11.98 18.56
CA MET A 603 -1.09 -11.13 18.49
C MET A 603 -0.78 -10.45 19.82
N ALA A 604 -1.80 -10.14 20.63
CA ALA A 604 -1.59 -9.59 21.97
C ALA A 604 -1.05 -10.65 22.93
N ILE A 605 -1.53 -11.89 22.83
CA ILE A 605 -1.04 -13.01 23.65
C ILE A 605 0.44 -13.31 23.38
N MET A 606 0.88 -13.20 22.11
CA MET A 606 2.28 -13.39 21.72
C MET A 606 3.25 -12.41 22.39
N HIS A 607 2.77 -11.25 22.87
CA HIS A 607 3.57 -10.23 23.55
C HIS A 607 3.59 -10.37 25.08
N MET A 608 2.96 -11.40 25.64
CA MET A 608 3.01 -11.64 27.08
C MET A 608 4.44 -11.95 27.55
N PRO A 609 4.95 -11.36 28.66
CA PRO A 609 6.32 -11.57 29.11
C PRO A 609 6.69 -13.03 29.42
N ASP A 610 5.71 -13.87 29.76
CA ASP A 610 5.87 -15.29 30.08
C ASP A 610 5.35 -16.22 28.98
N PHE A 611 5.07 -15.69 27.77
CA PHE A 611 4.44 -16.43 26.66
C PHE A 611 5.16 -17.75 26.34
N GLU A 612 6.47 -17.73 26.10
CA GLU A 612 7.24 -18.95 25.79
C GLU A 612 7.24 -19.95 26.95
N ARG A 613 7.27 -19.45 28.21
CA ARG A 613 7.19 -20.32 29.39
C ARG A 613 5.83 -21.01 29.47
N ARG A 614 4.74 -20.30 29.15
CA ARG A 614 3.39 -20.86 29.11
C ARG A 614 3.24 -21.91 28.01
N LEU A 615 3.77 -21.66 26.81
CA LEU A 615 3.81 -22.67 25.75
C LEU A 615 4.43 -23.98 26.25
N ILE A 616 5.60 -23.89 26.88
CA ILE A 616 6.31 -25.06 27.39
C ILE A 616 5.55 -25.74 28.54
N ALA A 617 4.92 -24.96 29.43
CA ALA A 617 4.13 -25.49 30.54
C ALA A 617 2.92 -26.31 30.07
N GLU A 618 2.30 -25.92 28.94
CA GLU A 618 1.22 -26.66 28.28
C GLU A 618 1.71 -27.79 27.35
N GLY A 619 3.01 -28.12 27.39
CA GLY A 619 3.60 -29.19 26.59
C GLY A 619 3.75 -28.88 25.10
N LEU A 620 3.66 -27.60 24.72
CA LEU A 620 3.92 -27.13 23.36
C LEU A 620 5.42 -26.90 23.14
N SER A 621 5.86 -27.00 21.89
CA SER A 621 7.23 -26.64 21.54
C SER A 621 7.50 -25.16 21.84
N GLY A 622 8.69 -24.86 22.38
CA GLY A 622 9.16 -23.48 22.53
C GLY A 622 9.30 -22.73 21.19
N LEU A 623 9.79 -21.51 21.27
CA LEU A 623 9.95 -20.65 20.10
C LEU A 623 11.20 -21.04 19.29
N THR A 624 11.09 -20.97 17.97
CA THR A 624 12.20 -21.02 17.03
C THR A 624 12.92 -19.67 17.01
N ALA A 625 14.10 -19.60 16.37
CA ALA A 625 14.82 -18.33 16.22
C ALA A 625 13.98 -17.29 15.46
N ASP A 626 13.32 -17.70 14.38
CA ASP A 626 12.50 -16.80 13.56
C ASP A 626 11.26 -16.30 14.31
N GLU A 627 10.61 -17.15 15.11
CA GLU A 627 9.49 -16.74 15.97
C GLU A 627 9.95 -15.78 17.08
N ARG A 628 11.13 -15.99 17.68
CA ARG A 628 11.69 -15.04 18.67
C ARG A 628 12.06 -13.71 18.04
N GLN A 629 12.62 -13.71 16.82
CA GLN A 629 12.88 -12.50 16.04
C GLN A 629 11.57 -11.75 15.76
N LEU A 630 10.52 -12.48 15.38
CA LEU A 630 9.22 -11.92 15.05
C LEU A 630 8.65 -11.11 16.23
N ILE A 631 8.64 -11.67 17.45
CA ILE A 631 8.10 -10.98 18.64
C ILE A 631 9.11 -10.09 19.38
N GLY A 632 10.38 -10.08 18.95
CA GLY A 632 11.45 -9.31 19.60
C GLY A 632 11.86 -9.84 20.98
N ALA A 633 11.80 -11.16 21.20
CA ALA A 633 12.15 -11.79 22.48
C ALA A 633 13.67 -11.99 22.69
N GLU A 634 14.51 -11.73 21.67
CA GLU A 634 15.95 -11.85 21.85
C GLU A 634 16.54 -10.65 22.60
N ASN A 635 17.34 -10.91 23.65
CA ASN A 635 18.15 -9.92 24.39
C ASN A 635 19.23 -9.22 23.53
N GLN A 636 19.17 -9.35 22.20
CA GLN A 636 20.03 -8.61 21.31
C GLN A 636 19.52 -7.17 21.25
N SER A 637 20.26 -6.26 21.90
CA SER A 637 19.92 -4.84 22.10
C SER A 637 19.59 -4.03 20.84
N ASN A 638 19.65 -4.63 19.65
CA ASN A 638 19.40 -3.99 18.35
C ASN A 638 18.31 -4.67 17.49
N ALA A 639 17.80 -5.86 17.86
CA ALA A 639 16.80 -6.57 17.06
C ALA A 639 15.39 -6.04 17.35
N LYS A 640 14.88 -5.14 16.49
CA LYS A 640 13.52 -4.60 16.62
C LYS A 640 12.49 -5.65 16.19
N SER A 641 11.57 -6.02 17.08
CA SER A 641 10.40 -6.91 16.83
C SER A 641 9.77 -6.66 15.45
N CYS A 642 9.56 -7.69 14.64
CA CYS A 642 8.84 -7.58 13.36
C CYS A 642 7.31 -7.66 13.54
N LEU A 643 6.84 -7.96 14.74
CA LEU A 643 5.44 -7.86 15.14
C LEU A 643 5.21 -6.50 15.84
N PRO A 644 4.20 -5.70 15.42
CA PRO A 644 3.84 -4.48 16.11
C PRO A 644 3.29 -4.78 17.49
N ILE A 645 3.67 -3.97 18.47
CA ILE A 645 3.16 -4.08 19.83
C ILE A 645 1.64 -4.07 19.79
N THR A 646 1.03 -5.14 20.30
CA THR A 646 -0.42 -5.33 20.26
C THR A 646 -0.92 -5.59 21.67
N TYR A 647 -2.00 -4.90 22.03
CA TYR A 647 -2.70 -5.09 23.29
C TYR A 647 -4.13 -5.53 23.00
N LEU A 648 -4.69 -6.35 23.89
CA LEU A 648 -6.14 -6.48 23.96
C LEU A 648 -6.72 -5.11 24.36
N TRP A 649 -7.97 -4.84 24.00
CA TRP A 649 -8.65 -3.59 24.36
C TRP A 649 -10.05 -3.86 24.91
N GLY A 650 -10.39 -3.26 26.04
CA GLY A 650 -11.70 -3.39 26.71
C GLY A 650 -11.62 -3.90 28.16
N GLU A 651 -12.77 -3.95 28.84
CA GLU A 651 -12.91 -4.33 30.26
C GLU A 651 -12.57 -5.79 30.59
N GLN A 652 -12.35 -6.63 29.56
CA GLN A 652 -11.97 -8.04 29.74
C GLN A 652 -10.49 -8.23 30.11
N ILE A 653 -9.73 -7.14 30.13
CA ILE A 653 -8.35 -7.09 30.61
C ILE A 653 -8.39 -6.71 32.08
N ASP A 654 -7.46 -7.25 32.87
CA ASP A 654 -7.19 -6.76 34.22
C ASP A 654 -7.23 -5.21 34.25
N PRO A 655 -8.11 -4.59 35.05
CA PRO A 655 -8.26 -3.13 35.11
C PRO A 655 -6.94 -2.38 35.32
N ALA A 656 -5.97 -2.98 36.04
CA ALA A 656 -4.66 -2.39 36.25
C ALA A 656 -3.83 -2.28 34.95
N LEU A 657 -3.96 -3.27 34.05
CA LEU A 657 -3.37 -3.26 32.72
C LEU A 657 -4.14 -2.32 31.76
N SER A 658 -5.46 -2.25 31.92
CA SER A 658 -6.33 -1.37 31.11
C SER A 658 -6.00 0.12 31.29
N ASP A 659 -5.74 0.59 32.52
CA ASP A 659 -5.40 1.99 32.77
C ASP A 659 -4.02 2.38 32.21
N ASP A 660 -3.05 1.47 32.20
CA ASP A 660 -1.74 1.69 31.60
C ASP A 660 -1.81 1.65 30.06
N ILE A 661 -2.59 0.73 29.48
CA ILE A 661 -2.86 0.68 28.03
C ILE A 661 -3.62 1.94 27.61
N LYS A 662 -4.63 2.36 28.38
CA LYS A 662 -5.36 3.62 28.19
C LYS A 662 -4.40 4.78 28.17
N ARG A 663 -3.53 4.91 29.17
CA ARG A 663 -2.55 6.00 29.25
C ARG A 663 -1.64 6.01 28.01
N LYS A 664 -1.07 4.86 27.66
CA LYS A 664 -0.23 4.70 26.46
C LYS A 664 -0.96 5.02 25.14
N VAL A 665 -2.21 4.61 25.01
CA VAL A 665 -3.00 4.81 23.78
C VAL A 665 -3.68 6.19 23.72
N MET A 666 -4.00 6.81 24.86
CA MET A 666 -4.72 8.09 24.93
C MET A 666 -3.81 9.31 25.05
N ASP A 667 -2.61 9.16 25.62
CA ASP A 667 -1.63 10.25 25.72
C ASP A 667 -1.01 10.60 24.35
N GLU A 668 0.03 11.43 24.33
CA GLU A 668 0.72 11.93 23.11
C GLU A 668 1.20 10.79 22.17
N GLU A 669 1.34 9.54 22.67
CA GLU A 669 1.69 8.34 21.89
C GLU A 669 0.53 7.73 21.09
N GLY A 670 -0.74 8.09 21.34
CA GLY A 670 -1.90 7.46 20.68
C GLY A 670 -1.93 7.58 19.16
N ALA A 671 -1.17 8.54 18.61
CA ALA A 671 -0.97 8.71 17.16
C ALA A 671 -0.29 7.49 16.53
N CYS A 672 0.27 6.62 17.36
CA CYS A 672 0.98 5.42 16.98
C CYS A 672 0.14 4.15 17.14
N PHE A 673 -1.19 4.19 17.28
CA PHE A 673 -2.04 3.00 17.42
C PHE A 673 -3.24 2.97 16.47
N VAL A 674 -3.68 1.75 16.17
CA VAL A 674 -4.86 1.40 15.37
C VAL A 674 -5.73 0.45 16.19
N LEU A 675 -7.03 0.75 16.29
CA LEU A 675 -8.00 -0.19 16.84
C LEU A 675 -8.50 -1.10 15.72
N LYS A 676 -8.47 -2.40 15.96
CA LYS A 676 -9.03 -3.41 15.05
C LYS A 676 -9.97 -4.33 15.83
N PRO A 677 -11.22 -4.52 15.39
CA PRO A 677 -12.12 -5.48 16.04
C PRO A 677 -11.59 -6.90 15.83
N PHE A 678 -11.86 -7.82 16.77
CA PHE A 678 -11.31 -9.17 16.74
C PHE A 678 -11.70 -9.97 15.50
N ASP A 679 -12.92 -9.76 15.01
CA ASP A 679 -13.62 -10.57 14.01
C ASP A 679 -13.92 -9.82 12.69
N ASP A 680 -13.53 -8.54 12.53
CA ASP A 680 -13.67 -7.87 11.24
C ASP A 680 -12.47 -8.16 10.31
N HIS A 681 -12.79 -8.53 9.08
CA HIS A 681 -11.85 -8.76 7.97
C HIS A 681 -12.01 -7.70 6.86
N SER A 682 -12.97 -6.78 6.98
CA SER A 682 -13.40 -5.88 5.90
C SER A 682 -12.81 -4.47 5.96
N GLY A 683 -11.94 -4.20 6.94
CA GLY A 683 -11.35 -2.89 7.18
C GLY A 683 -12.34 -1.81 7.64
N ARG A 684 -13.65 -2.10 7.75
CA ARG A 684 -14.69 -1.12 8.14
C ARG A 684 -14.61 -0.76 9.62
N GLY A 685 -14.27 -1.75 10.45
CA GLY A 685 -14.10 -1.55 11.88
C GLY A 685 -12.75 -0.96 12.29
N ILE A 686 -11.81 -0.75 11.35
CA ILE A 686 -10.48 -0.24 11.68
C ILE A 686 -10.57 1.26 11.99
N LYS A 687 -10.23 1.64 13.24
CA LYS A 687 -10.17 3.03 13.67
C LYS A 687 -8.71 3.48 13.78
N ILE A 688 -8.37 4.56 13.09
CA ILE A 688 -7.03 5.15 13.06
C ILE A 688 -7.15 6.57 13.62
N LYS A 689 -6.29 6.96 14.57
CA LYS A 689 -6.28 8.29 15.23
C LYS A 689 -6.20 9.47 14.25
N PHE A 690 -5.74 9.24 13.01
CA PHE A 690 -5.68 10.26 11.98
C PHE A 690 -6.91 10.29 11.06
N ARG A 691 -8.12 9.99 11.54
CA ARG A 691 -9.38 10.20 10.79
C ARG A 691 -10.27 11.23 11.47
N GLN A 692 -11.01 12.01 10.68
CA GLN A 692 -11.94 13.00 11.23
C GLN A 692 -12.88 12.31 12.22
N ASN A 693 -13.14 12.97 13.35
CA ASN A 693 -13.92 12.42 14.47
C ASN A 693 -13.33 11.20 15.17
N TRP A 694 -12.06 10.81 14.92
CA TRP A 694 -11.47 9.65 15.60
C TRP A 694 -11.65 9.72 17.11
N ARG A 695 -11.53 10.89 17.74
CA ARG A 695 -11.64 11.02 19.19
C ARG A 695 -13.05 10.75 19.66
N ARG A 696 -14.07 11.22 18.92
CA ARG A 696 -15.48 10.88 19.18
C ARG A 696 -15.74 9.40 18.91
N ASP A 697 -15.34 8.88 17.75
CA ASP A 697 -15.47 7.45 17.42
C ASP A 697 -14.78 6.56 18.46
N PHE A 698 -13.62 7.00 18.94
CA PHE A 698 -12.80 6.34 19.93
C PHE A 698 -13.45 6.45 21.30
N ASP A 699 -13.87 7.63 21.75
CA ASP A 699 -14.60 7.83 23.00
C ASP A 699 -15.94 7.08 23.00
N ASP A 700 -16.64 7.00 21.87
CA ASP A 700 -17.90 6.26 21.70
C ASP A 700 -17.65 4.74 21.70
N SER A 701 -16.54 4.28 21.11
CA SER A 701 -16.12 2.87 21.15
C SER A 701 -15.49 2.48 22.49
N TRP A 702 -14.92 3.44 23.21
CA TRP A 702 -14.19 3.30 24.48
C TRP A 702 -15.09 3.33 25.70
N ASN A 703 -16.03 4.30 25.75
CA ASN A 703 -16.94 4.47 26.87
C ASN A 703 -18.18 3.57 26.78
N ASN A 704 -18.37 2.85 25.67
CA ASN A 704 -19.34 1.76 25.62
C ASN A 704 -18.68 0.48 26.11
N PRO A 705 -18.99 0.03 27.34
CA PRO A 705 -18.38 -1.17 27.92
C PRO A 705 -18.60 -2.38 27.01
N CYS A 706 -17.64 -3.31 26.97
CA CYS A 706 -17.76 -4.61 26.27
C CYS A 706 -18.93 -5.48 26.80
N ASN A 707 -19.65 -5.01 27.82
CA ASN A 707 -20.89 -5.58 28.31
C ASN A 707 -22.12 -5.16 27.49
N ASP A 708 -22.02 -4.15 26.62
CA ASP A 708 -22.96 -3.97 25.53
C ASP A 708 -22.61 -5.00 24.44
N ARG A 709 -23.46 -6.02 24.27
CA ARG A 709 -23.34 -7.00 23.18
C ARG A 709 -23.23 -6.36 21.80
N LYS A 710 -23.60 -5.08 21.66
CA LYS A 710 -23.52 -4.31 20.43
C LYS A 710 -22.12 -3.74 20.14
N ASN A 711 -21.17 -3.80 21.08
CA ASN A 711 -19.84 -3.23 20.88
C ASN A 711 -18.77 -4.36 20.78
N PRO A 712 -18.16 -4.57 19.60
CA PRO A 712 -17.23 -5.69 19.39
C PRO A 712 -15.94 -5.51 20.21
N SER A 713 -15.29 -6.61 20.59
CA SER A 713 -13.97 -6.56 21.21
C SER A 713 -12.92 -6.07 20.23
N TYR A 714 -11.97 -5.25 20.69
CA TYR A 714 -10.89 -4.69 19.86
C TYR A 714 -9.51 -5.11 20.35
N ILE A 715 -8.54 -5.11 19.45
CA ILE A 715 -7.13 -4.95 19.80
C ILE A 715 -6.70 -3.49 19.57
N ALA A 716 -5.78 -3.00 20.39
CA ALA A 716 -5.02 -1.80 20.13
C ALA A 716 -3.63 -2.20 19.65
N GLN A 717 -3.36 -2.02 18.36
CA GLN A 717 -2.10 -2.41 17.73
C GLN A 717 -1.30 -1.17 17.32
N GLN A 718 0.00 -1.20 17.56
CA GLN A 718 0.91 -0.15 17.10
C GLN A 718 0.76 0.04 15.59
N PHE A 719 0.47 1.27 15.17
CA PHE A 719 0.46 1.67 13.78
C PHE A 719 1.84 1.47 13.19
N VAL A 720 1.92 0.63 12.16
CA VAL A 720 3.14 0.45 11.39
C VAL A 720 3.06 1.36 10.16
N PRO A 721 4.03 2.26 9.96
CA PRO A 721 4.10 3.05 8.74
C PRO A 721 4.21 2.14 7.52
N HIS A 722 3.48 2.49 6.47
CA HIS A 722 3.49 1.74 5.23
C HIS A 722 4.52 2.30 4.25
N GLY A 723 5.22 1.42 3.54
CA GLY A 723 6.02 1.82 2.39
C GLY A 723 5.14 2.40 1.28
N ARG A 724 5.77 3.22 0.41
CA ARG A 724 5.14 3.76 -0.80
C ARG A 724 5.98 3.43 -2.02
N LEU A 725 5.31 3.26 -3.17
CA LEU A 725 5.92 3.02 -4.46
C LEU A 725 5.28 3.96 -5.49
N ILE A 726 6.08 4.45 -6.44
CA ILE A 726 5.52 5.06 -7.65
C ILE A 726 5.11 3.90 -8.55
N VAL A 727 3.87 3.90 -9.03
CA VAL A 727 3.36 2.84 -9.91
C VAL A 727 2.59 3.47 -11.07
N PRO A 728 2.76 2.95 -12.30
CA PRO A 728 1.93 3.36 -13.42
C PRO A 728 0.56 2.66 -13.31
N ILE A 729 -0.49 3.47 -13.30
CA ILE A 729 -1.88 3.02 -13.24
C ILE A 729 -2.69 3.73 -14.33
N GLU A 730 -3.78 3.11 -14.77
CA GLU A 730 -4.75 3.81 -15.63
C GLU A 730 -5.54 4.82 -14.81
N ASP A 731 -5.57 6.06 -15.27
CA ASP A 731 -6.59 7.03 -14.87
C ASP A 731 -7.87 6.77 -15.68
N GLU A 732 -8.85 6.11 -15.06
CA GLU A 732 -10.12 5.75 -15.72
C GLU A 732 -10.85 6.97 -16.34
N LYS A 733 -10.61 8.19 -15.83
CA LYS A 733 -11.29 9.40 -16.34
C LYS A 733 -10.60 9.98 -17.56
N LEU A 734 -9.27 9.92 -17.58
CA LEU A 734 -8.45 10.48 -18.65
C LEU A 734 -8.09 9.44 -19.72
N HIS A 735 -8.33 8.15 -19.46
CA HIS A 735 -7.91 7.04 -20.30
C HIS A 735 -6.41 7.10 -20.64
N GLU A 736 -5.61 7.54 -19.67
CA GLU A 736 -4.16 7.66 -19.79
C GLU A 736 -3.46 6.93 -18.65
N ILE A 737 -2.22 6.52 -18.88
CA ILE A 737 -1.40 5.93 -17.83
C ILE A 737 -0.69 7.05 -17.07
N VAL A 738 -0.96 7.13 -15.78
CA VAL A 738 -0.36 8.11 -14.86
C VAL A 738 0.51 7.40 -13.84
N GLU A 739 1.63 8.03 -13.49
CA GLU A 739 2.44 7.59 -12.36
C GLU A 739 1.84 8.13 -11.06
N ARG A 740 1.50 7.24 -10.13
CA ARG A 740 1.02 7.64 -8.81
C ARG A 740 1.87 7.04 -7.70
N GLN A 741 2.12 7.83 -6.67
CA GLN A 741 2.73 7.35 -5.44
C GLN A 741 1.66 6.68 -4.58
N MET A 742 1.74 5.36 -4.42
CA MET A 742 0.75 4.56 -3.69
C MET A 742 1.38 3.85 -2.50
N TYR A 743 0.63 3.71 -1.40
CA TYR A 743 1.00 2.82 -0.32
C TYR A 743 0.94 1.36 -0.77
N PHE A 744 1.74 0.49 -0.14
CA PHE A 744 1.66 -0.94 -0.42
C PHE A 744 1.66 -1.83 0.84
N ILE A 745 1.05 -3.01 0.69
CA ILE A 745 1.07 -4.14 1.62
C ILE A 745 1.52 -5.39 0.84
N LEU A 746 2.37 -6.21 1.45
CA LEU A 746 2.75 -7.53 0.95
C LEU A 746 1.83 -8.58 1.57
N GLY A 747 1.14 -9.38 0.76
CA GLY A 747 0.36 -10.53 1.21
C GLY A 747 1.06 -11.83 0.83
N VAL A 748 1.76 -12.45 1.77
CA VAL A 748 2.49 -13.71 1.56
C VAL A 748 1.54 -14.88 1.76
N TYR A 749 1.29 -15.66 0.72
CA TYR A 749 0.51 -16.88 0.80
C TYR A 749 1.36 -18.02 1.37
N VAL A 750 0.91 -18.63 2.45
CA VAL A 750 1.55 -19.79 3.09
C VAL A 750 0.58 -20.96 3.00
N ILE A 751 1.00 -22.02 2.30
CA ILE A 751 0.16 -23.18 1.96
C ILE A 751 0.86 -24.43 2.52
N GLY A 752 0.20 -25.19 3.39
CA GLY A 752 0.81 -26.34 4.05
C GLY A 752 1.99 -26.00 4.96
N GLY A 753 2.16 -24.73 5.33
CA GLY A 753 3.30 -24.24 6.12
C GLY A 753 4.46 -23.68 5.29
N GLU A 754 4.38 -23.68 3.96
CA GLU A 754 5.41 -23.16 3.06
C GLU A 754 4.93 -21.88 2.35
N ALA A 755 5.78 -20.86 2.27
CA ALA A 755 5.48 -19.65 1.50
C ALA A 755 5.50 -19.96 -0.01
N MET A 756 4.38 -19.70 -0.68
CA MET A 756 4.19 -20.04 -2.09
C MET A 756 4.20 -18.83 -3.02
N GLY A 757 4.07 -17.62 -2.49
CA GLY A 757 4.10 -16.39 -3.29
C GLY A 757 3.65 -15.14 -2.54
N ILE A 758 3.98 -13.98 -3.11
CA ILE A 758 3.72 -12.67 -2.51
C ILE A 758 2.83 -11.84 -3.44
N GLU A 759 1.59 -11.58 -3.02
CA GLU A 759 0.73 -10.55 -3.59
C GLU A 759 1.16 -9.17 -3.08
N VAL A 760 1.01 -8.13 -3.88
CA VAL A 760 1.11 -6.74 -3.42
C VAL A 760 -0.21 -6.03 -3.66
N LYS A 761 -0.72 -5.37 -2.61
CA LYS A 761 -1.88 -4.49 -2.70
C LYS A 761 -1.42 -3.05 -2.62
N LEU A 762 -1.90 -2.22 -3.54
CA LEU A 762 -1.56 -0.82 -3.70
C LEU A 762 -2.79 0.04 -3.41
N GLY A 763 -2.65 1.16 -2.71
CA GLY A 763 -3.75 2.09 -2.43
C GLY A 763 -3.27 3.53 -2.29
N ASN A 764 -4.13 4.49 -2.64
CA ASN A 764 -3.83 5.92 -2.43
C ASN A 764 -3.92 6.29 -0.94
N ASP A 765 -4.76 5.57 -0.19
CA ASP A 765 -5.07 5.85 1.20
C ASP A 765 -4.93 4.61 2.10
N LEU A 766 -4.92 4.84 3.41
CA LEU A 766 -4.95 3.80 4.44
C LEU A 766 -6.33 3.74 5.13
N PRO A 767 -6.84 2.54 5.48
CA PRO A 767 -6.28 1.23 5.13
C PRO A 767 -6.43 0.94 3.64
N ILE A 768 -5.48 0.20 3.06
CA ILE A 768 -5.55 -0.20 1.65
C ILE A 768 -6.75 -1.11 1.45
N SER A 769 -7.72 -0.64 0.67
CA SER A 769 -8.97 -1.34 0.38
C SER A 769 -9.00 -1.73 -1.09
N MET A 770 -9.35 -2.99 -1.35
CA MET A 770 -9.55 -3.47 -2.73
C MET A 770 -10.96 -3.19 -3.26
N ARG A 771 -11.77 -2.39 -2.56
CA ARG A 771 -13.14 -2.09 -2.99
C ARG A 771 -13.16 -1.29 -4.28
N VAL A 772 -14.25 -1.45 -5.01
CA VAL A 772 -14.59 -0.63 -6.16
C VAL A 772 -15.92 0.07 -5.85
N ASP A 773 -15.95 1.39 -5.91
CA ASP A 773 -17.17 2.20 -5.76
C ASP A 773 -17.42 3.05 -7.02
N ASP A 774 -18.43 3.90 -6.99
CA ASP A 774 -18.83 4.69 -8.15
C ASP A 774 -17.73 5.66 -8.64
N HIS A 775 -16.68 5.87 -7.85
CA HIS A 775 -15.52 6.69 -8.19
C HIS A 775 -14.33 5.88 -8.72
N GLY A 776 -14.46 4.56 -8.84
CA GLY A 776 -13.43 3.66 -9.34
C GLY A 776 -12.87 2.73 -8.27
N PRO A 777 -11.73 2.08 -8.54
CA PRO A 777 -11.07 1.24 -7.57
C PRO A 777 -10.32 2.04 -6.50
N HIS A 778 -10.46 1.62 -5.24
CA HIS A 778 -9.70 2.16 -4.11
C HIS A 778 -8.27 1.63 -4.04
N GLY A 779 -8.02 0.50 -4.71
CA GLY A 779 -6.72 -0.15 -4.71
C GLY A 779 -6.52 -1.08 -5.88
N TYR A 780 -5.26 -1.45 -6.09
CA TYR A 780 -4.80 -2.28 -7.20
C TYR A 780 -4.05 -3.49 -6.63
N ARG A 781 -4.21 -4.64 -7.28
CA ARG A 781 -3.44 -5.85 -6.98
C ARG A 781 -2.30 -6.00 -7.98
N THR A 782 -1.18 -6.53 -7.52
CA THR A 782 -0.07 -6.98 -8.36
C THR A 782 0.72 -8.05 -7.61
N LEU A 783 1.84 -8.49 -8.16
CA LEU A 783 2.70 -9.51 -7.57
C LEU A 783 4.02 -8.91 -7.14
N ALA A 784 4.67 -9.52 -6.15
CA ALA A 784 6.08 -9.29 -5.90
C ALA A 784 6.90 -10.39 -6.58
N PHE A 785 7.96 -10.00 -7.30
CA PHE A 785 8.96 -10.89 -7.88
C PHE A 785 10.34 -10.63 -7.30
N ARG A 786 11.19 -11.63 -7.42
CA ARG A 786 12.55 -11.63 -6.89
C ARG A 786 13.53 -11.09 -7.92
N LEU A 787 14.43 -10.19 -7.52
CA LEU A 787 15.56 -9.80 -8.35
C LEU A 787 16.63 -10.90 -8.36
N LYS A 788 17.09 -11.31 -9.54
CA LYS A 788 18.25 -12.19 -9.70
C LYS A 788 19.53 -11.39 -9.47
N HIS A 789 20.45 -12.00 -8.74
CA HIS A 789 21.81 -11.48 -8.51
C HIS A 789 22.60 -11.32 -9.81
#